data_AF-A0A1F7S188-F1
#
_entry.id   AF-A0A1F7S188-F1
#
_cell.length_a   1.000
_cell.length_b   1.000
_cell.length_c   1.000
_cell.angle_alpha   90.00
_cell.angle_beta   90.00
_cell.angle_gamma   90.00
#
_symmetry.space_group_name_H-M   'P 1'
#
loop_
_entity.id
_entity.type
_entity.pdbx_description
1 polymer ?
#
loop_
_entity_poly.entity_id
_entity_poly.type
_entity_poly.pdbx_seq_one_letter_code
_entity_poly.pdbx_strand_id
1 'polypeptide(L)'
;MPAGKWRGNTRLPCGRDHRELQVKGSKVMIKYKRAGIAVIFFAVFPLLFSAPLFARYGDISKRLPSISRYTETSNSAIAVDVNNDGYIDIFIANKGLNRLLINNSLKELKDNTNLLPKIEDDSYGLAAGDVNGDGYKDIFVANKGENRLLINNQGKGFIDGTSAWLPPHSGFTTSGSFGDIDGDGYLDLVFSDSTSADSVRVLINDSNKKFIDKTAEWLPAYNAAFPQKVFLCDFNNDERPDLLVINSLYQQNRLFINDGTKFNDETPSRLPAREGCSNSAALGDVDGDGDIDILILNEGFEKDKNGQLTSEVQRNRLLINDGSGFFTDETSARLPKDSDFSFDAVFADLDGDSHPEIVVANGLRVIIDEIKKQFPNNYSQVLARFGLTANSGDVVGQKNSVYINDGNGYFKPAPSDFLEKDRNDFSRCVIAGDFYKTKGNEFFVVNSWGQKNRLYAYFPGPSVATKPKIKKQKHKNKSASNKTSSAMSDTTLSQAVTGARIQRSNEVSRAAGGMYSKTGPFEFDITPKGVKVDRDVESEINASDFADVIIQLKEPTGIAISSLNEPEHERKTEEWKKKVKGIQKDLLLQLNNIHKDKFEFLTGNPDKQPPDFKKNIADYDFIVKYIYDLTPHLAGKLTRSGFNKLKNDPNVKMIEKDRKVYASLDYSVPLINGDDVQALYVNGIELDGNGETICVIDTGVDYSHPSLGNCSLANLPDPSGEPYSLSTPHPYSNNYDNTWTITRPGWSSIAVHFSRLETEKGWDYVYILDANDTQLKLFSGHYTPRWSVSVPGDTIKIRLKTDVSVTDYGFDIDKIADSSIYDTPLWNCPKVIDGMDFVNSDDDPMDDNGHGTHVAGIAASMDLTYRGIAPGARIVAMKALDANGSGYFSDINASIQQCISWKDKYNISVITMSLGDGGEYNNPATQCDPYTPANQIKIARDNYGIITTVASGNDHYLNGINRPACASSATSVGSVYSKNWGGVGWSVCSDTATWADKISCFTNRDEILDLLAPGALITSSVLNDGFGQKGGTSMATPHVAGVTALMQQYSKKRNGAALTPDQIESTMKATGNPVTDNAGNVTPKATTGLTFPRIDAYAALDAIAPISTIPALICGSEILIDDSKVGRSGTAAWDSLTHTLSGNVTITNLDSVTFFSTKAVIYWLSDSNVSVIDPNGTYPSLTVNGNTYTNKPHYLYGNLNLSSNPNNSITKSWKFYDPFSLPFGFAAGTVAKYCN
;
A
#
# COMPACT_ATOMS: atom_id res chain seq x y z
N MET A 1 11.39 11.02 -10.22
CA MET A 1 12.50 11.09 -9.23
C MET A 1 12.47 9.79 -8.45
N PRO A 2 13.62 9.13 -8.20
CA PRO A 2 13.66 7.74 -7.77
C PRO A 2 13.59 7.57 -6.24
N ALA A 3 13.13 6.39 -5.84
CA ALA A 3 13.31 5.77 -4.52
C ALA A 3 12.86 4.31 -4.63
N GLY A 4 13.76 3.46 -5.13
CA GLY A 4 13.56 2.03 -5.32
C GLY A 4 13.59 1.21 -4.02
N LYS A 5 13.30 -0.07 -4.20
CA LYS A 5 13.63 -1.19 -3.32
C LYS A 5 13.85 -2.41 -4.23
N TRP A 6 14.69 -3.34 -3.81
CA TRP A 6 14.76 -4.65 -4.47
C TRP A 6 13.54 -5.52 -4.16
N ARG A 7 12.58 -5.43 -5.09
CA ARG A 7 11.95 -6.62 -5.68
C ARG A 7 12.15 -6.55 -7.18
N GLY A 8 13.32 -7.01 -7.64
CA GLY A 8 13.44 -7.48 -9.01
C GLY A 8 12.35 -8.54 -9.23
N ASN A 9 11.59 -8.40 -10.32
CA ASN A 9 10.56 -9.36 -10.69
C ASN A 9 11.11 -10.48 -11.59
N THR A 10 12.43 -10.69 -11.50
CA THR A 10 13.10 -11.96 -11.74
C THR A 10 12.30 -13.05 -11.03
N ARG A 11 12.04 -14.18 -11.70
CA ARG A 11 11.88 -15.43 -10.94
C ARG A 11 13.17 -15.56 -10.11
N LEU A 12 13.08 -15.85 -8.81
CA LEU A 12 14.23 -16.34 -8.07
C LEU A 12 14.07 -17.87 -7.97
N PRO A 13 14.48 -18.64 -8.99
CA PRO A 13 14.34 -20.09 -9.01
C PRO A 13 15.18 -20.84 -7.96
N CYS A 14 15.85 -20.13 -7.06
CA CYS A 14 16.73 -20.69 -6.05
C CYS A 14 16.03 -20.80 -4.68
N GLY A 15 15.73 -22.01 -4.24
CA GLY A 15 15.48 -22.34 -2.82
C GLY A 15 14.27 -21.68 -2.13
N ARG A 16 13.07 -21.76 -2.73
CA ARG A 16 11.78 -21.46 -2.05
C ARG A 16 10.80 -22.62 -2.21
N ASP A 17 9.72 -22.64 -1.43
CA ASP A 17 8.71 -23.70 -1.48
C ASP A 17 8.01 -23.71 -2.84
N HIS A 18 8.18 -24.79 -3.60
CA HIS A 18 7.38 -25.04 -4.81
C HIS A 18 6.05 -25.71 -4.43
N ARG A 19 5.11 -24.90 -3.92
CA ARG A 19 3.67 -25.26 -3.87
C ARG A 19 2.82 -24.27 -4.66
N GLU A 20 3.26 -23.99 -5.89
CA GLU A 20 2.48 -23.33 -6.93
C GLU A 20 2.20 -24.30 -8.09
N LEU A 21 1.06 -24.16 -8.77
CA LEU A 21 0.68 -25.06 -9.86
C LEU A 21 1.48 -24.77 -11.14
N GLN A 22 2.09 -25.81 -11.72
CA GLN A 22 2.84 -25.71 -12.98
C GLN A 22 1.98 -25.23 -14.17
N VAL A 23 2.51 -24.29 -14.96
CA VAL A 23 1.99 -23.93 -16.29
C VAL A 23 3.15 -23.76 -17.27
N LYS A 24 3.43 -24.81 -18.06
CA LYS A 24 4.55 -24.83 -19.02
C LYS A 24 4.43 -23.75 -20.10
N GLY A 25 5.47 -22.93 -20.25
CA GLY A 25 5.50 -21.77 -21.13
C GLY A 25 5.99 -22.01 -22.57
N SER A 26 6.46 -20.95 -23.24
CA SER A 26 7.09 -20.98 -24.57
C SER A 26 7.94 -19.72 -24.83
N LYS A 27 9.25 -19.88 -25.06
CA LYS A 27 10.18 -18.78 -25.39
C LYS A 27 10.04 -18.32 -26.86
N VAL A 28 10.21 -17.02 -27.12
CA VAL A 28 10.46 -16.46 -28.48
C VAL A 28 11.57 -15.41 -28.43
N MET A 29 12.71 -15.67 -29.07
CA MET A 29 13.80 -14.70 -29.23
C MET A 29 13.57 -13.75 -30.41
N ILE A 30 13.87 -12.46 -30.23
CA ILE A 30 14.00 -11.48 -31.33
C ILE A 30 15.35 -10.77 -31.27
N LYS A 31 16.26 -11.10 -32.20
CA LYS A 31 17.57 -10.43 -32.34
C LYS A 31 17.45 -9.09 -33.05
N TYR A 32 17.73 -7.99 -32.36
CA TYR A 32 17.89 -6.67 -33.00
C TYR A 32 19.33 -6.43 -33.49
N LYS A 33 19.47 -6.13 -34.80
CA LYS A 33 20.73 -5.65 -35.37
C LYS A 33 20.92 -4.16 -35.07
N ARG A 34 22.09 -3.79 -34.53
CA ARG A 34 22.50 -2.38 -34.42
C ARG A 34 22.60 -1.71 -35.79
N ALA A 35 21.99 -0.53 -35.92
CA ALA A 35 22.30 0.46 -36.94
C ALA A 35 22.53 1.80 -36.20
N GLY A 36 23.76 2.32 -36.25
CA GLY A 36 24.16 3.48 -35.45
C GLY A 36 23.99 4.81 -36.18
N ILE A 37 23.57 5.84 -35.45
CA ILE A 37 23.74 7.25 -35.84
C ILE A 37 24.44 7.94 -34.66
N ALA A 38 25.65 8.44 -34.90
CA ALA A 38 26.39 9.23 -33.91
C ALA A 38 26.02 10.72 -34.05
N VAL A 39 25.65 11.35 -32.93
CA VAL A 39 25.50 12.80 -32.84
C VAL A 39 26.59 13.34 -31.92
N ILE A 40 27.55 14.05 -32.51
CA ILE A 40 28.65 14.70 -31.79
C ILE A 40 28.23 16.13 -31.46
N PHE A 41 28.30 16.52 -30.19
CA PHE A 41 28.33 17.93 -29.79
C PHE A 41 29.42 18.20 -28.75
N PHE A 42 29.99 19.41 -28.81
CA PHE A 42 31.23 19.76 -28.11
C PHE A 42 31.02 20.06 -26.62
N ALA A 43 31.97 19.64 -25.80
CA ALA A 43 32.08 20.04 -24.41
C ALA A 43 32.80 21.40 -24.28
N VAL A 44 32.31 22.26 -23.39
CA VAL A 44 33.07 23.40 -22.83
C VAL A 44 32.82 23.44 -21.32
N PHE A 45 33.87 23.18 -20.54
CA PHE A 45 33.86 23.24 -19.08
C PHE A 45 34.50 24.56 -18.61
N PRO A 46 34.01 25.16 -17.52
CA PRO A 46 34.88 25.81 -16.54
C PRO A 46 34.83 25.04 -15.21
N LEU A 47 36.00 24.74 -14.62
CA LEU A 47 36.07 23.97 -13.38
C LEU A 47 35.59 24.77 -12.17
N LEU A 48 34.63 24.21 -11.45
CA LEU A 48 34.41 24.46 -10.02
C LEU A 48 34.35 23.11 -9.30
N PHE A 49 35.39 22.79 -8.52
CA PHE A 49 35.42 21.60 -7.67
C PHE A 49 34.50 21.80 -6.44
N SER A 50 33.20 21.56 -6.61
CA SER A 50 32.38 21.05 -5.52
C SER A 50 32.73 19.58 -5.31
N ALA A 51 33.37 19.24 -4.19
CA ALA A 51 33.46 17.84 -3.79
C ALA A 51 32.02 17.30 -3.59
N PRO A 52 31.67 16.12 -4.11
CA PRO A 52 30.34 15.57 -3.91
C PRO A 52 30.11 15.34 -2.41
N LEU A 53 28.94 15.74 -1.91
CA LEU A 53 28.49 15.28 -0.60
C LEU A 53 28.08 13.81 -0.76
N PHE A 54 29.04 12.92 -0.51
CA PHE A 54 28.81 11.48 -0.54
C PHE A 54 27.61 11.10 0.34
N ALA A 55 26.69 10.31 -0.22
CA ALA A 55 25.77 9.52 0.57
C ALA A 55 26.57 8.51 1.41
N ARG A 56 26.08 8.13 2.60
CA ARG A 56 26.89 7.47 3.61
C ARG A 56 26.19 6.32 4.27
N TYR A 57 26.89 5.19 4.33
CA TYR A 57 26.44 4.04 5.10
C TYR A 57 26.88 4.20 6.54
N GLY A 58 25.90 4.14 7.44
CA GLY A 58 26.14 4.21 8.87
C GLY A 58 26.30 2.80 9.42
N ASP A 59 27.45 2.51 10.03
CA ASP A 59 27.54 1.43 11.01
C ASP A 59 26.55 1.74 12.15
N ILE A 60 25.45 0.98 12.15
CA ILE A 60 24.38 1.01 13.13
C ILE A 60 24.43 -0.21 14.07
N SER A 61 25.57 -0.94 14.13
CA SER A 61 25.80 -2.10 15.01
C SER A 61 25.58 -1.80 16.50
N LYS A 62 25.45 -0.52 16.88
CA LYS A 62 24.92 -0.07 18.17
C LYS A 62 23.48 -0.52 18.46
N ARG A 63 22.73 -1.02 17.47
CA ARG A 63 21.36 -1.53 17.60
C ARG A 63 21.27 -3.04 17.84
N LEU A 64 22.26 -3.82 17.39
CA LEU A 64 22.33 -5.27 17.64
C LEU A 64 22.35 -5.58 19.16
N PRO A 65 21.74 -6.66 19.65
CA PRO A 65 21.87 -7.08 21.06
C PRO A 65 23.33 -7.23 21.49
N SER A 66 23.70 -6.80 22.69
CA SER A 66 25.11 -6.73 23.13
C SER A 66 25.85 -8.07 23.01
N ILE A 67 25.19 -9.17 23.41
CA ILE A 67 25.70 -10.54 23.33
C ILE A 67 25.91 -11.07 21.89
N SER A 68 25.26 -10.47 20.89
CA SER A 68 25.46 -10.79 19.46
C SER A 68 26.62 -10.02 18.81
N ARG A 69 27.16 -8.98 19.49
CA ARG A 69 28.31 -8.18 19.02
C ARG A 69 29.68 -8.70 19.49
N TYR A 70 29.68 -9.71 20.36
CA TYR A 70 30.87 -10.26 21.01
C TYR A 70 30.82 -11.80 21.03
N THR A 71 30.29 -12.39 19.97
CA THR A 71 30.31 -13.85 19.80
C THR A 71 31.73 -14.37 19.62
N GLU A 72 31.89 -15.65 19.88
CA GLU A 72 33.01 -16.44 19.34
C GLU A 72 32.87 -16.55 17.81
N THR A 73 33.77 -17.25 17.14
CA THR A 73 33.87 -17.34 15.67
C THR A 73 32.52 -17.63 14.98
N SER A 74 31.90 -16.58 14.42
CA SER A 74 30.73 -16.70 13.54
C SER A 74 31.19 -17.06 12.12
N ASN A 75 30.50 -18.00 11.48
CA ASN A 75 30.86 -18.54 10.16
C ASN A 75 29.80 -18.29 9.08
N SER A 76 28.50 -18.21 9.43
CA SER A 76 27.42 -17.96 8.48
C SER A 76 26.22 -17.31 9.18
N ALA A 77 25.35 -16.64 8.41
CA ALA A 77 24.05 -16.17 8.87
C ALA A 77 23.02 -16.28 7.74
N ILE A 78 21.74 -16.34 8.09
CA ILE A 78 20.62 -16.24 7.14
C ILE A 78 19.61 -15.19 7.60
N ALA A 79 18.99 -14.53 6.62
CA ALA A 79 17.87 -13.64 6.80
C ALA A 79 16.58 -14.42 6.52
N VAL A 80 15.74 -14.61 7.54
CA VAL A 80 14.53 -15.46 7.47
C VAL A 80 13.53 -14.98 8.52
N ASP A 81 12.25 -14.91 8.17
CA ASP A 81 11.17 -14.78 9.17
C ASP A 81 10.95 -16.17 9.79
N VAL A 82 11.14 -16.31 11.11
CA VAL A 82 10.96 -17.61 11.82
C VAL A 82 9.68 -17.67 12.65
N ASN A 83 8.90 -16.59 12.73
CA ASN A 83 7.68 -16.51 13.54
C ASN A 83 6.41 -16.21 12.72
N ASN A 84 6.57 -15.97 11.42
CA ASN A 84 5.57 -15.51 10.46
C ASN A 84 4.89 -14.17 10.84
N ASP A 85 5.62 -13.25 11.47
CA ASP A 85 5.13 -11.89 11.82
C ASP A 85 5.34 -10.84 10.71
N GLY A 86 6.02 -11.22 9.62
CA GLY A 86 6.30 -10.38 8.46
C GLY A 86 7.60 -9.59 8.54
N TYR A 87 8.37 -9.72 9.63
CA TYR A 87 9.65 -9.04 9.82
C TYR A 87 10.81 -10.03 9.76
N ILE A 88 11.83 -9.70 8.98
CA ILE A 88 12.96 -10.62 8.73
C ILE A 88 13.87 -10.69 9.97
N ASP A 89 14.02 -11.89 10.53
CA ASP A 89 14.92 -12.23 11.63
C ASP A 89 16.33 -12.59 11.11
N ILE A 90 17.27 -12.82 12.04
CA ILE A 90 18.62 -13.28 11.71
C ILE A 90 18.98 -14.52 12.55
N PHE A 91 19.23 -15.65 11.89
CA PHE A 91 19.90 -16.80 12.50
C PHE A 91 21.41 -16.75 12.20
N ILE A 92 22.26 -17.05 13.19
CA ILE A 92 23.73 -17.00 13.08
C ILE A 92 24.35 -18.33 13.49
N ALA A 93 25.13 -18.92 12.57
CA ALA A 93 25.97 -20.08 12.79
C ALA A 93 27.32 -19.68 13.38
N ASN A 94 27.63 -20.27 14.55
CA ASN A 94 28.87 -20.07 15.28
C ASN A 94 29.61 -21.39 15.49
N LYS A 95 30.89 -21.26 15.83
CA LYS A 95 31.55 -22.22 16.72
C LYS A 95 30.97 -22.06 18.15
N GLY A 96 30.45 -23.14 18.71
CA GLY A 96 29.72 -23.12 20.00
C GLY A 96 28.21 -22.92 19.80
N LEU A 97 27.54 -22.27 20.76
CA LEU A 97 26.11 -21.99 20.65
C LEU A 97 25.82 -21.08 19.44
N ASN A 98 24.85 -21.46 18.61
CA ASN A 98 24.26 -20.60 17.57
C ASN A 98 23.44 -19.44 18.17
N ARG A 99 23.02 -18.46 17.37
CA ARG A 99 22.17 -17.33 17.82
C ARG A 99 20.94 -17.16 16.94
N LEU A 100 19.85 -16.69 17.56
CA LEU A 100 18.65 -16.22 16.86
C LEU A 100 18.32 -14.80 17.33
N LEU A 101 18.27 -13.86 16.40
CA LEU A 101 17.89 -12.47 16.64
C LEU A 101 16.52 -12.20 16.02
N ILE A 102 15.47 -12.12 16.83
CA ILE A 102 14.11 -11.87 16.35
C ILE A 102 13.85 -10.37 16.22
N ASN A 103 13.23 -9.99 15.11
CA ASN A 103 12.82 -8.65 14.74
C ASN A 103 11.44 -8.33 15.34
N ASN A 104 10.73 -7.30 14.84
CA ASN A 104 9.33 -6.98 15.20
C ASN A 104 8.82 -5.78 14.39
N SER A 105 7.55 -5.42 14.57
CA SER A 105 6.92 -4.22 13.98
C SER A 105 7.56 -2.87 14.35
N LEU A 106 8.33 -2.77 15.44
CA LEU A 106 9.16 -1.60 15.75
C LEU A 106 10.54 -1.65 15.07
N LYS A 107 10.81 -2.71 14.29
CA LYS A 107 12.07 -3.08 13.67
C LYS A 107 13.24 -3.05 14.65
N GLU A 108 13.11 -3.78 15.75
CA GLU A 108 14.14 -3.89 16.78
C GLU A 108 14.61 -5.34 16.98
N LEU A 109 15.75 -5.70 16.37
CA LEU A 109 16.41 -7.00 16.62
C LEU A 109 16.72 -7.22 18.11
N LYS A 110 16.14 -8.28 18.69
CA LYS A 110 16.30 -8.73 20.08
C LYS A 110 16.93 -10.13 20.09
N ASP A 111 17.73 -10.45 21.11
CA ASP A 111 18.33 -11.78 21.22
C ASP A 111 17.32 -12.75 21.82
N ASN A 112 16.89 -13.71 21.00
CA ASN A 112 15.91 -14.72 21.31
C ASN A 112 16.54 -16.13 21.22
N THR A 113 17.87 -16.24 21.37
CA THR A 113 18.62 -17.52 21.37
C THR A 113 18.11 -18.54 22.41
N ASN A 114 17.39 -18.09 23.44
CA ASN A 114 16.69 -18.98 24.39
C ASN A 114 15.56 -19.83 23.75
N LEU A 115 15.18 -19.54 22.51
CA LEU A 115 14.23 -20.33 21.70
C LEU A 115 14.93 -21.43 20.88
N LEU A 116 16.27 -21.53 20.92
CA LEU A 116 17.03 -22.59 20.27
C LEU A 116 17.37 -23.74 21.23
N PRO A 117 17.48 -24.99 20.74
CA PRO A 117 18.14 -26.07 21.46
C PRO A 117 19.57 -25.66 21.88
N LYS A 118 19.95 -25.97 23.12
CA LYS A 118 21.28 -25.62 23.67
C LYS A 118 22.34 -26.63 23.22
N ILE A 119 22.64 -26.61 21.93
CA ILE A 119 23.62 -27.48 21.28
C ILE A 119 24.84 -26.62 20.90
N GLU A 120 26.03 -27.12 21.21
CA GLU A 120 27.31 -26.47 20.94
C GLU A 120 28.09 -27.28 19.88
N ASP A 121 27.90 -26.91 18.61
CA ASP A 121 28.58 -27.51 17.46
C ASP A 121 29.62 -26.55 16.85
N ASP A 122 30.47 -27.05 15.95
CA ASP A 122 31.32 -26.22 15.09
C ASP A 122 30.55 -25.94 13.79
N SER A 123 29.65 -24.94 13.81
CA SER A 123 28.67 -24.67 12.74
C SER A 123 29.26 -23.77 11.65
N TYR A 124 29.05 -24.11 10.38
CA TYR A 124 29.68 -23.44 9.23
C TYR A 124 28.71 -22.86 8.20
N GLY A 125 27.56 -23.48 7.97
CA GLY A 125 26.59 -23.06 6.95
C GLY A 125 25.15 -23.30 7.38
N LEU A 126 24.20 -22.68 6.68
CA LEU A 126 22.79 -22.63 7.03
C LEU A 126 21.92 -22.71 5.78
N ALA A 127 20.75 -23.35 5.89
CA ALA A 127 19.65 -23.27 4.93
C ALA A 127 18.32 -23.26 5.70
N ALA A 128 17.28 -22.64 5.12
CA ALA A 128 15.94 -22.62 5.72
C ALA A 128 14.86 -22.95 4.68
N GLY A 129 13.80 -23.63 5.12
CA GLY A 129 12.71 -24.12 4.27
C GLY A 129 11.63 -24.76 5.14
N ASP A 130 10.40 -24.88 4.64
CA ASP A 130 9.35 -25.64 5.35
C ASP A 130 9.45 -27.12 4.96
N VAL A 131 10.39 -27.86 5.58
CA VAL A 131 10.62 -29.27 5.25
C VAL A 131 9.50 -30.18 5.75
N ASN A 132 8.64 -29.64 6.62
CA ASN A 132 7.57 -30.39 7.26
C ASN A 132 6.17 -30.05 6.71
N GLY A 133 6.00 -28.95 5.99
CA GLY A 133 4.73 -28.55 5.38
C GLY A 133 3.71 -27.97 6.36
N ASP A 134 4.14 -27.31 7.45
CA ASP A 134 3.25 -26.64 8.40
C ASP A 134 3.25 -25.10 8.34
N GLY A 135 3.96 -24.54 7.35
CA GLY A 135 3.97 -23.12 7.01
C GLY A 135 5.08 -22.32 7.70
N TYR A 136 5.92 -22.94 8.53
CA TYR A 136 7.01 -22.26 9.25
C TYR A 136 8.38 -22.74 8.75
N LYS A 137 9.39 -21.87 8.81
CA LYS A 137 10.72 -22.19 8.30
C LYS A 137 11.54 -22.96 9.33
N ASP A 138 11.79 -24.22 9.00
CA ASP A 138 12.78 -25.10 9.62
C ASP A 138 14.19 -24.70 9.16
N ILE A 139 15.23 -25.04 9.95
CA ILE A 139 16.62 -24.62 9.69
C ILE A 139 17.58 -25.81 9.71
N PHE A 140 18.24 -26.05 8.58
CA PHE A 140 19.40 -26.96 8.49
C PHE A 140 20.67 -26.22 8.90
N VAL A 141 21.49 -26.87 9.75
CA VAL A 141 22.79 -26.35 10.19
C VAL A 141 23.89 -27.32 9.73
N ALA A 142 24.71 -26.83 8.81
CA ALA A 142 25.88 -27.52 8.30
C ALA A 142 27.03 -27.42 9.31
N ASN A 143 27.48 -28.58 9.82
CA ASN A 143 28.45 -28.70 10.90
C ASN A 143 29.72 -29.43 10.47
N LYS A 144 30.81 -29.19 11.22
CA LYS A 144 31.94 -30.12 11.30
C LYS A 144 31.67 -31.19 12.35
N GLY A 145 31.03 -32.28 11.94
CA GLY A 145 30.55 -33.36 12.78
C GLY A 145 29.20 -33.85 12.29
N GLU A 146 28.25 -33.96 13.21
CA GLU A 146 26.84 -34.26 12.93
C GLU A 146 26.10 -32.96 12.57
N ASN A 147 25.46 -32.90 11.39
CA ASN A 147 24.61 -31.78 10.98
C ASN A 147 23.34 -31.71 11.83
N ARG A 148 22.74 -30.52 12.00
CA ARG A 148 21.43 -30.37 12.66
C ARG A 148 20.32 -30.11 11.66
N LEU A 149 19.12 -30.58 11.99
CA LEU A 149 17.87 -30.04 11.47
C LEU A 149 17.02 -29.56 12.64
N LEU A 150 16.84 -28.25 12.72
CA LEU A 150 16.06 -27.57 13.75
C LEU A 150 14.64 -27.35 13.21
N ILE A 151 13.67 -28.07 13.75
CA ILE A 151 12.26 -27.97 13.36
C ILE A 151 11.59 -26.84 14.13
N ASN A 152 10.85 -25.99 13.45
CA ASN A 152 10.19 -24.80 13.98
C ASN A 152 8.84 -25.19 14.59
N ASN A 153 8.65 -24.93 15.89
CA ASN A 153 7.40 -25.20 16.58
C ASN A 153 6.42 -24.03 16.41
N GLN A 154 6.08 -23.70 15.17
CA GLN A 154 5.09 -22.67 14.80
C GLN A 154 5.36 -21.32 15.48
N GLY A 155 6.58 -20.79 15.27
CA GLY A 155 7.05 -19.51 15.80
C GLY A 155 7.37 -19.50 17.30
N LYS A 156 7.10 -20.59 18.04
CA LYS A 156 7.30 -20.69 19.51
C LYS A 156 8.73 -21.11 19.89
N GLY A 157 9.62 -21.22 18.90
CA GLY A 157 11.00 -21.70 19.04
C GLY A 157 11.24 -23.04 18.36
N PHE A 158 12.47 -23.53 18.43
CA PHE A 158 12.95 -24.68 17.68
C PHE A 158 13.15 -25.93 18.53
N ILE A 159 12.91 -27.09 17.95
CA ILE A 159 13.24 -28.41 18.50
C ILE A 159 14.30 -29.10 17.64
N ASP A 160 15.13 -29.95 18.23
CA ASP A 160 16.09 -30.74 17.47
C ASP A 160 15.38 -31.95 16.81
N GLY A 161 15.25 -31.90 15.48
CA GLY A 161 14.68 -32.97 14.66
C GLY A 161 15.72 -33.97 14.14
N THR A 162 17.02 -33.70 14.33
CA THR A 162 18.13 -34.36 13.63
C THR A 162 17.99 -35.88 13.53
N SER A 163 17.84 -36.57 14.66
CA SER A 163 17.82 -38.04 14.71
C SER A 163 16.52 -38.69 14.23
N ALA A 164 15.45 -37.92 14.03
CA ALA A 164 14.19 -38.40 13.45
C ALA A 164 14.19 -38.25 11.92
N TRP A 165 14.68 -37.11 11.45
CA TRP A 165 14.60 -36.66 10.07
C TRP A 165 15.81 -37.02 9.21
N LEU A 166 17.03 -36.77 9.70
CA LEU A 166 18.26 -36.92 8.91
C LEU A 166 18.86 -38.33 9.01
N PRO A 167 19.50 -38.85 7.94
CA PRO A 167 20.37 -40.01 8.05
C PRO A 167 21.65 -39.64 8.85
N PRO A 168 22.19 -40.55 9.69
CA PRO A 168 23.40 -40.26 10.47
C PRO A 168 24.58 -39.85 9.59
N HIS A 169 25.17 -38.71 9.90
CA HIS A 169 26.31 -38.13 9.19
C HIS A 169 27.41 -37.68 10.18
N SER A 170 28.66 -37.77 9.75
CA SER A 170 29.82 -37.33 10.54
C SER A 170 30.93 -36.89 9.59
N GLY A 171 30.85 -35.65 9.12
CA GLY A 171 31.70 -35.12 8.06
C GLY A 171 32.15 -33.68 8.34
N PHE A 172 32.38 -32.91 7.27
CA PHE A 172 32.66 -31.48 7.37
C PHE A 172 31.78 -30.73 6.37
N THR A 173 30.57 -30.46 6.83
CA THR A 173 29.55 -29.78 6.04
C THR A 173 29.77 -28.29 6.12
N THR A 174 30.00 -27.65 4.98
CA THR A 174 30.22 -26.21 4.87
C THR A 174 28.98 -25.46 4.38
N SER A 175 28.07 -26.13 3.67
CA SER A 175 26.87 -25.55 3.07
C SER A 175 25.80 -26.63 2.84
N GLY A 176 24.54 -26.21 2.91
CA GLY A 176 23.40 -26.95 2.36
C GLY A 176 22.46 -26.02 1.61
N SER A 177 21.53 -26.58 0.84
CA SER A 177 20.45 -25.89 0.13
C SER A 177 19.21 -26.78 0.11
N PHE A 178 18.04 -26.20 0.34
CA PHE A 178 16.76 -26.87 0.14
C PHE A 178 16.20 -26.58 -1.26
N GLY A 179 15.34 -27.47 -1.77
CA GLY A 179 14.56 -27.32 -3.00
C GLY A 179 13.80 -28.62 -3.31
N ASP A 180 12.71 -28.54 -4.06
CA ASP A 180 12.00 -29.74 -4.57
C ASP A 180 12.77 -30.27 -5.80
N ILE A 181 13.42 -31.43 -5.70
CA ILE A 181 14.33 -31.95 -6.73
C ILE A 181 13.65 -32.99 -7.62
N ASP A 182 12.78 -33.83 -7.05
CA ASP A 182 12.08 -34.89 -7.79
C ASP A 182 10.64 -34.54 -8.22
N GLY A 183 10.09 -33.42 -7.72
CA GLY A 183 8.82 -32.83 -8.15
C GLY A 183 7.60 -33.31 -7.37
N ASP A 184 7.76 -33.83 -6.14
CA ASP A 184 6.66 -34.35 -5.33
C ASP A 184 5.96 -33.31 -4.42
N GLY A 185 6.52 -32.10 -4.27
CA GLY A 185 5.96 -31.01 -3.48
C GLY A 185 6.41 -30.97 -2.00
N TYR A 186 7.44 -31.72 -1.64
CA TYR A 186 8.23 -31.56 -0.41
C TYR A 186 9.63 -30.96 -0.71
N LEU A 187 10.30 -30.42 0.31
CA LEU A 187 11.66 -29.88 0.15
C LEU A 187 12.71 -30.95 0.43
N ASP A 188 13.51 -31.26 -0.58
CA ASP A 188 14.73 -32.05 -0.52
C ASP A 188 15.94 -31.22 -0.07
N LEU A 189 17.02 -31.89 0.32
CA LEU A 189 18.23 -31.27 0.87
C LEU A 189 19.48 -31.74 0.14
N VAL A 190 20.21 -30.80 -0.47
CA VAL A 190 21.58 -31.02 -0.96
C VAL A 190 22.59 -30.36 -0.03
N PHE A 191 23.70 -31.05 0.29
CA PHE A 191 24.79 -30.48 1.09
C PHE A 191 26.19 -30.89 0.65
N SER A 192 27.18 -30.04 0.91
CA SER A 192 28.61 -30.32 0.70
C SER A 192 29.22 -31.06 1.90
N ASP A 193 30.19 -31.94 1.69
CA ASP A 193 30.96 -32.62 2.74
C ASP A 193 32.46 -32.63 2.40
N SER A 194 33.17 -31.61 2.86
CA SER A 194 34.59 -31.35 2.58
C SER A 194 35.57 -32.34 3.24
N THR A 195 35.15 -33.54 3.65
CA THR A 195 36.04 -34.57 4.24
C THR A 195 36.69 -35.53 3.25
N SER A 196 36.11 -35.72 2.06
CA SER A 196 36.58 -36.72 1.10
C SER A 196 36.40 -36.28 -0.36
N ALA A 197 36.81 -37.13 -1.31
CA ALA A 197 36.89 -36.80 -2.73
C ALA A 197 35.55 -36.89 -3.49
N ASP A 198 34.47 -37.34 -2.86
CA ASP A 198 33.14 -37.57 -3.45
C ASP A 198 32.08 -36.92 -2.53
N SER A 199 31.93 -35.60 -2.67
CA SER A 199 31.68 -34.72 -1.52
C SER A 199 30.44 -33.81 -1.62
N VAL A 200 29.43 -34.20 -2.40
CA VAL A 200 28.08 -33.62 -2.34
C VAL A 200 27.08 -34.73 -2.10
N ARG A 201 26.09 -34.48 -1.25
CA ARG A 201 25.04 -35.43 -0.86
C ARG A 201 23.68 -34.91 -1.26
N VAL A 202 22.84 -35.79 -1.81
CA VAL A 202 21.45 -35.51 -2.17
C VAL A 202 20.55 -36.36 -1.27
N LEU A 203 19.76 -35.70 -0.42
CA LEU A 203 18.77 -36.34 0.43
C LEU A 203 17.36 -35.98 -0.06
N ILE A 204 16.58 -36.99 -0.47
CA ILE A 204 15.18 -36.80 -0.85
C ILE A 204 14.30 -36.94 0.40
N ASN A 205 13.31 -36.06 0.56
CA ASN A 205 12.41 -36.00 1.72
C ASN A 205 11.15 -36.82 1.44
N ASP A 206 10.99 -37.98 2.07
CA ASP A 206 9.85 -38.85 1.81
C ASP A 206 8.53 -38.27 2.38
N SER A 207 7.41 -38.67 1.78
CA SER A 207 6.06 -38.28 2.25
C SER A 207 5.70 -38.75 3.67
N ASN A 208 6.60 -39.47 4.37
CA ASN A 208 6.50 -39.80 5.78
C ASN A 208 7.29 -38.82 6.67
N LYS A 209 7.75 -37.69 6.13
CA LYS A 209 8.55 -36.64 6.79
C LYS A 209 9.93 -37.13 7.21
N LYS A 210 10.69 -37.70 6.27
CA LYS A 210 12.06 -38.17 6.54
C LYS A 210 12.99 -38.10 5.32
N PHE A 211 14.21 -37.60 5.54
CA PHE A 211 15.26 -37.57 4.53
C PHE A 211 15.92 -38.93 4.31
N ILE A 212 16.05 -39.34 3.04
CA ILE A 212 16.67 -40.58 2.58
C ILE A 212 17.87 -40.23 1.69
N ASP A 213 19.05 -40.80 1.97
CA ASP A 213 20.22 -40.59 1.12
C ASP A 213 20.05 -41.27 -0.23
N LYS A 214 20.03 -40.43 -1.27
CA LYS A 214 19.78 -40.76 -2.67
C LYS A 214 20.91 -40.31 -3.58
N THR A 215 22.05 -39.90 -3.01
CA THR A 215 23.22 -39.36 -3.71
C THR A 215 23.67 -40.23 -4.89
N ALA A 216 23.76 -41.54 -4.70
CA ALA A 216 24.23 -42.48 -5.74
C ALA A 216 23.20 -42.80 -6.84
N GLU A 217 21.95 -42.36 -6.68
CA GLU A 217 20.90 -42.46 -7.70
C GLU A 217 20.79 -41.14 -8.49
N TRP A 218 20.88 -40.00 -7.79
CA TRP A 218 20.66 -38.66 -8.36
C TRP A 218 21.90 -37.95 -8.87
N LEU A 219 23.11 -38.24 -8.35
CA LEU A 219 24.34 -37.52 -8.69
C LEU A 219 25.36 -38.44 -9.39
N PRO A 220 25.96 -38.03 -10.53
CA PRO A 220 27.02 -38.80 -11.18
C PRO A 220 28.32 -38.76 -10.37
N ALA A 221 29.19 -39.76 -10.56
CA ALA A 221 30.41 -39.96 -9.77
C ALA A 221 31.35 -38.73 -9.76
N TYR A 222 31.45 -38.07 -8.62
CA TYR A 222 31.93 -36.69 -8.48
C TYR A 222 33.39 -36.57 -7.99
N ASN A 223 34.28 -37.32 -8.65
CA ASN A 223 35.67 -37.52 -8.23
C ASN A 223 36.48 -36.21 -8.04
N ALA A 224 37.19 -36.13 -6.91
CA ALA A 224 38.29 -35.22 -6.59
C ALA A 224 37.94 -33.73 -6.37
N ALA A 225 36.68 -33.41 -6.10
CA ALA A 225 36.24 -32.05 -5.76
C ALA A 225 36.38 -31.71 -4.26
N PHE A 226 36.48 -30.42 -3.95
CA PHE A 226 36.49 -29.85 -2.59
C PHE A 226 35.40 -28.78 -2.42
N PRO A 227 34.12 -29.19 -2.38
CA PRO A 227 32.97 -28.29 -2.41
C PRO A 227 32.85 -27.49 -1.11
N GLN A 228 32.81 -26.17 -1.26
CA GLN A 228 32.60 -25.21 -0.17
C GLN A 228 31.14 -24.76 -0.08
N LYS A 229 30.47 -24.52 -1.22
CA LYS A 229 29.08 -24.05 -1.25
C LYS A 229 28.27 -24.76 -2.35
N VAL A 230 27.01 -25.08 -2.03
CA VAL A 230 26.04 -25.66 -2.97
C VAL A 230 24.82 -24.74 -3.09
N PHE A 231 24.21 -24.71 -4.27
CA PHE A 231 22.96 -24.00 -4.53
C PHE A 231 22.06 -24.86 -5.40
N LEU A 232 20.79 -24.97 -5.00
CA LEU A 232 19.71 -25.45 -5.86
C LEU A 232 19.03 -24.25 -6.51
N CYS A 233 18.99 -24.22 -7.84
CA CYS A 233 18.36 -23.15 -8.60
C CYS A 233 18.10 -23.61 -10.05
N ASP A 234 16.90 -23.43 -10.60
CA ASP A 234 16.66 -23.58 -12.05
C ASP A 234 17.43 -22.49 -12.81
N PHE A 235 18.55 -22.85 -13.43
CA PHE A 235 19.38 -21.91 -14.20
C PHE A 235 18.99 -21.85 -15.68
N ASN A 236 18.11 -22.76 -16.13
CA ASN A 236 17.84 -23.01 -17.55
C ASN A 236 16.39 -22.65 -18.00
N ASN A 237 15.54 -22.33 -17.03
CA ASN A 237 14.11 -22.03 -17.12
C ASN A 237 13.26 -23.22 -17.60
N ASP A 238 13.47 -24.42 -17.05
CA ASP A 238 12.62 -25.61 -17.31
C ASP A 238 11.74 -26.07 -16.12
N GLU A 239 11.74 -25.28 -15.05
CA GLU A 239 10.94 -25.47 -13.82
C GLU A 239 11.38 -26.69 -12.99
N ARG A 240 12.68 -26.97 -12.97
CA ARG A 240 13.38 -27.92 -12.07
C ARG A 240 14.64 -27.26 -11.48
N PRO A 241 14.89 -27.35 -10.16
CA PRO A 241 16.14 -26.86 -9.59
C PRO A 241 17.36 -27.64 -10.10
N ASP A 242 18.26 -26.94 -10.80
CA ASP A 242 19.60 -27.41 -11.14
C ASP A 242 20.55 -27.25 -9.93
N LEU A 243 21.73 -27.88 -9.98
CA LEU A 243 22.70 -27.88 -8.88
C LEU A 243 24.02 -27.20 -9.28
N LEU A 244 24.30 -26.04 -8.68
CA LEU A 244 25.60 -25.36 -8.75
C LEU A 244 26.46 -25.75 -7.54
N VAL A 245 27.70 -26.18 -7.79
CA VAL A 245 28.68 -26.58 -6.77
C VAL A 245 29.97 -25.77 -6.91
N ILE A 246 30.28 -25.00 -5.86
CA ILE A 246 31.47 -24.15 -5.75
C ILE A 246 32.59 -24.91 -5.05
N ASN A 247 33.75 -25.01 -5.68
CA ASN A 247 34.90 -25.81 -5.25
C ASN A 247 36.14 -24.95 -4.95
N SER A 248 36.83 -25.27 -3.87
CA SER A 248 38.16 -24.72 -3.56
C SER A 248 39.29 -25.64 -4.07
N LEU A 249 40.54 -25.36 -3.67
CA LEU A 249 41.76 -26.08 -4.02
C LEU A 249 42.02 -26.23 -5.54
N TYR A 250 41.74 -25.16 -6.30
CA TYR A 250 41.98 -25.07 -7.75
C TYR A 250 41.25 -26.15 -8.56
N GLN A 251 40.06 -26.55 -8.12
CA GLN A 251 39.16 -27.39 -8.89
C GLN A 251 38.26 -26.52 -9.79
N GLN A 252 37.55 -27.16 -10.74
CA GLN A 252 36.54 -26.49 -11.54
C GLN A 252 35.17 -26.58 -10.84
N ASN A 253 34.53 -25.43 -10.62
CA ASN A 253 33.14 -25.33 -10.17
C ASN A 253 32.21 -26.06 -11.15
N ARG A 254 31.18 -26.75 -10.64
CA ARG A 254 30.26 -27.56 -11.44
C ARG A 254 28.86 -26.96 -11.50
N LEU A 255 28.21 -27.15 -12.64
CA LEU A 255 26.77 -26.99 -12.82
C LEU A 255 26.22 -28.32 -13.35
N PHE A 256 25.32 -28.93 -12.58
CA PHE A 256 24.61 -30.13 -12.99
C PHE A 256 23.15 -29.80 -13.28
N ILE A 257 22.65 -30.19 -14.44
CA ILE A 257 21.27 -29.91 -14.88
C ILE A 257 20.33 -31.06 -14.46
N ASN A 258 19.15 -30.73 -13.96
CA ASN A 258 18.16 -31.70 -13.48
C ASN A 258 17.23 -32.16 -14.60
N ASP A 259 17.32 -33.42 -15.03
CA ASP A 259 16.47 -33.98 -16.10
C ASP A 259 15.07 -34.44 -15.63
N GLY A 260 14.74 -34.24 -14.35
CA GLY A 260 13.54 -34.74 -13.70
C GLY A 260 13.62 -36.19 -13.23
N THR A 261 14.80 -36.80 -13.34
CA THR A 261 15.11 -38.12 -12.75
C THR A 261 16.47 -38.17 -12.05
N LYS A 262 17.38 -37.24 -12.39
CA LYS A 262 18.74 -37.09 -11.84
C LYS A 262 19.39 -35.79 -12.30
N PHE A 263 20.53 -35.46 -11.71
CA PHE A 263 21.45 -34.44 -12.17
C PHE A 263 22.42 -34.97 -13.24
N ASN A 264 22.78 -34.14 -14.22
CA ASN A 264 23.76 -34.44 -15.27
C ASN A 264 24.86 -33.35 -15.32
N ASP A 265 26.15 -33.71 -15.33
CA ASP A 265 27.27 -32.76 -15.35
C ASP A 265 27.43 -32.10 -16.74
N GLU A 266 26.70 -31.00 -16.98
CA GLU A 266 26.78 -30.19 -18.21
C GLU A 266 27.77 -29.02 -18.09
N THR A 267 28.60 -29.01 -17.04
CA THR A 267 29.65 -28.00 -16.79
C THR A 267 30.52 -27.67 -18.00
N PRO A 268 31.05 -28.65 -18.78
CA PRO A 268 31.95 -28.35 -19.89
C PRO A 268 31.29 -27.58 -21.04
N SER A 269 29.96 -27.64 -21.14
CA SER A 269 29.14 -26.93 -22.12
C SER A 269 28.61 -25.59 -21.61
N ARG A 270 28.42 -25.44 -20.29
CA ARG A 270 27.65 -24.34 -19.69
C ARG A 270 28.45 -23.35 -18.84
N LEU A 271 29.53 -23.78 -18.19
CA LEU A 271 30.36 -22.91 -17.35
C LEU A 271 31.73 -22.65 -18.02
N PRO A 272 32.17 -21.38 -18.15
CA PRO A 272 33.47 -21.05 -18.72
C PRO A 272 34.63 -21.66 -17.91
N ALA A 273 35.24 -22.70 -18.49
CA ALA A 273 36.19 -23.59 -17.84
C ALA A 273 37.39 -22.84 -17.25
N ARG A 274 37.53 -22.93 -15.93
CA ARG A 274 38.63 -22.33 -15.17
C ARG A 274 38.78 -23.04 -13.82
N GLU A 275 40.01 -23.39 -13.49
CA GLU A 275 40.39 -23.87 -12.15
C GLU A 275 40.43 -22.68 -11.17
N GLY A 276 39.68 -22.78 -10.08
CA GLY A 276 39.56 -21.72 -9.07
C GLY A 276 39.71 -22.25 -7.65
N CYS A 277 40.27 -21.43 -6.76
CA CYS A 277 40.12 -21.62 -5.33
C CYS A 277 38.87 -20.85 -4.88
N SER A 278 37.68 -21.35 -5.21
CA SER A 278 36.42 -20.65 -4.96
C SER A 278 35.81 -21.02 -3.61
N ASN A 279 35.36 -20.02 -2.85
CA ASN A 279 34.77 -20.19 -1.51
C ASN A 279 33.24 -20.23 -1.55
N SER A 280 32.65 -19.36 -2.37
CA SER A 280 31.22 -19.08 -2.37
C SER A 280 30.81 -18.50 -3.73
N ALA A 281 29.51 -18.29 -3.90
CA ALA A 281 28.96 -17.45 -4.94
C ALA A 281 27.81 -16.59 -4.37
N ALA A 282 27.44 -15.55 -5.13
CA ALA A 282 26.14 -14.90 -5.03
C ALA A 282 25.38 -15.11 -6.35
N LEU A 283 24.05 -15.23 -6.26
CA LEU A 283 23.14 -15.46 -7.38
C LEU A 283 22.16 -14.30 -7.49
N GLY A 284 21.87 -13.85 -8.70
CA GLY A 284 20.90 -12.79 -8.98
C GLY A 284 21.04 -12.24 -10.40
N ASP A 285 19.96 -11.66 -10.91
CA ASP A 285 19.92 -10.89 -12.16
C ASP A 285 20.64 -9.55 -11.96
N VAL A 286 21.75 -9.31 -12.67
CA VAL A 286 22.60 -8.12 -12.45
C VAL A 286 22.42 -6.99 -13.45
N ASP A 287 21.83 -7.27 -14.62
CA ASP A 287 21.66 -6.30 -15.71
C ASP A 287 20.22 -6.08 -16.21
N GLY A 288 19.26 -6.81 -15.65
CA GLY A 288 17.82 -6.56 -15.79
C GLY A 288 17.14 -7.34 -16.91
N ASP A 289 17.73 -8.42 -17.42
CA ASP A 289 17.12 -9.25 -18.46
C ASP A 289 16.11 -10.30 -17.91
N GLY A 290 16.20 -10.60 -16.61
CA GLY A 290 15.29 -11.49 -15.88
C GLY A 290 15.85 -12.88 -15.58
N ASP A 291 17.10 -13.18 -15.97
CA ASP A 291 17.75 -14.46 -15.78
C ASP A 291 18.82 -14.43 -14.67
N ILE A 292 19.14 -15.59 -14.06
CA ILE A 292 20.02 -15.65 -12.88
C ILE A 292 21.50 -15.74 -13.29
N ASP A 293 22.27 -14.69 -12.96
CA ASP A 293 23.73 -14.65 -13.08
C ASP A 293 24.45 -15.21 -11.85
N ILE A 294 25.76 -15.46 -12.00
CA ILE A 294 26.60 -16.02 -10.95
C ILE A 294 27.84 -15.14 -10.70
N LEU A 295 27.96 -14.59 -9.48
CA LEU A 295 29.19 -14.00 -8.97
C LEU A 295 29.98 -15.04 -8.19
N ILE A 296 31.02 -15.63 -8.80
CA ILE A 296 31.95 -16.57 -8.15
C ILE A 296 32.98 -15.80 -7.32
N LEU A 297 33.17 -16.23 -6.06
CA LEU A 297 34.08 -15.61 -5.10
C LEU A 297 35.31 -16.47 -4.83
N ASN A 298 36.49 -15.87 -4.81
CA ASN A 298 37.77 -16.59 -4.79
C ASN A 298 38.67 -16.23 -3.60
N GLU A 299 39.42 -17.23 -3.12
CA GLU A 299 40.40 -17.17 -2.03
C GLU A 299 41.79 -17.70 -2.46
N GLY A 300 42.09 -17.66 -3.76
CA GLY A 300 43.29 -18.27 -4.36
C GLY A 300 44.31 -17.29 -4.92
N PHE A 301 45.42 -17.83 -5.41
CA PHE A 301 46.40 -17.13 -6.24
C PHE A 301 46.26 -17.55 -7.71
N GLU A 302 46.42 -16.62 -8.66
CA GLU A 302 46.32 -16.94 -10.09
C GLU A 302 47.46 -17.87 -10.51
N LYS A 303 47.14 -18.92 -11.28
CA LYS A 303 48.13 -19.78 -11.93
C LYS A 303 48.71 -19.09 -13.17
N ASP A 304 50.01 -19.26 -13.40
CA ASP A 304 50.67 -18.89 -14.64
C ASP A 304 50.38 -19.91 -15.76
N LYS A 305 50.85 -19.61 -16.98
CA LYS A 305 50.69 -20.49 -18.16
C LYS A 305 51.36 -21.87 -18.05
N ASN A 306 52.15 -22.12 -17.00
CA ASN A 306 52.81 -23.38 -16.71
C ASN A 306 52.15 -24.09 -15.50
N GLY A 307 51.06 -23.55 -14.95
CA GLY A 307 50.34 -24.07 -13.79
C GLY A 307 50.94 -23.70 -12.43
N GLN A 308 51.98 -22.85 -12.37
CA GLN A 308 52.58 -22.41 -11.11
C GLN A 308 51.82 -21.22 -10.52
N LEU A 309 51.66 -21.18 -9.19
CA LEU A 309 50.99 -20.04 -8.54
C LEU A 309 51.83 -18.76 -8.69
N THR A 310 51.16 -17.66 -8.99
CA THR A 310 51.74 -16.30 -9.04
C THR A 310 51.46 -15.55 -7.74
N SER A 311 51.99 -14.32 -7.61
CA SER A 311 51.70 -13.46 -6.45
C SER A 311 50.43 -12.60 -6.60
N GLU A 312 49.70 -12.73 -7.71
CA GLU A 312 48.39 -12.08 -7.93
C GLU A 312 47.28 -12.95 -7.30
N VAL A 313 46.32 -12.31 -6.63
CA VAL A 313 45.11 -12.98 -6.10
C VAL A 313 44.15 -13.27 -7.25
N GLN A 314 43.43 -14.39 -7.19
CA GLN A 314 42.35 -14.69 -8.13
C GLN A 314 41.21 -13.70 -7.91
N ARG A 315 40.97 -12.82 -8.90
CA ARG A 315 39.84 -11.87 -8.86
C ARG A 315 38.50 -12.60 -8.78
N ASN A 316 37.48 -11.94 -8.22
CA ASN A 316 36.12 -12.46 -8.28
C ASN A 316 35.63 -12.48 -9.74
N ARG A 317 34.70 -13.39 -10.10
CA ARG A 317 34.21 -13.57 -11.49
C ARG A 317 32.71 -13.35 -11.58
N LEU A 318 32.26 -12.53 -12.52
CA LEU A 318 30.85 -12.38 -12.87
C LEU A 318 30.57 -13.15 -14.17
N LEU A 319 29.66 -14.11 -14.08
CA LEU A 319 29.24 -14.99 -15.16
C LEU A 319 27.78 -14.66 -15.51
N ILE A 320 27.55 -14.11 -16.70
CA ILE A 320 26.22 -13.70 -17.18
C ILE A 320 25.52 -14.87 -17.88
N ASN A 321 24.24 -15.11 -17.62
CA ASN A 321 23.44 -16.19 -18.22
C ASN A 321 22.95 -15.82 -19.64
N ASP A 322 22.33 -16.77 -20.35
CA ASP A 322 21.60 -16.55 -21.62
C ASP A 322 20.10 -16.95 -21.49
N GLY A 323 19.64 -17.01 -20.24
CA GLY A 323 18.35 -17.53 -19.80
C GLY A 323 18.10 -19.00 -20.09
N SER A 324 19.05 -19.70 -20.70
CA SER A 324 18.95 -21.10 -21.08
C SER A 324 20.03 -21.94 -20.39
N GLY A 325 20.70 -21.36 -19.38
CA GLY A 325 21.71 -21.99 -18.54
C GLY A 325 23.08 -22.07 -19.20
N PHE A 326 23.44 -21.14 -20.09
CA PHE A 326 24.79 -21.02 -20.65
C PHE A 326 25.45 -19.71 -20.20
N PHE A 327 26.58 -19.81 -19.53
CA PHE A 327 27.21 -18.67 -18.85
C PHE A 327 28.41 -18.10 -19.61
N THR A 328 28.53 -16.77 -19.62
CA THR A 328 29.64 -16.01 -20.24
C THR A 328 30.41 -15.21 -19.19
N ASP A 329 31.74 -15.33 -19.18
CA ASP A 329 32.61 -14.59 -18.24
C ASP A 329 32.78 -13.13 -18.71
N GLU A 330 31.91 -12.24 -18.22
CA GLU A 330 31.95 -10.79 -18.53
C GLU A 330 32.69 -9.97 -17.47
N THR A 331 33.36 -10.64 -16.52
CA THR A 331 34.09 -10.03 -15.39
C THR A 331 35.01 -8.87 -15.78
N SER A 332 35.65 -8.93 -16.96
CA SER A 332 36.59 -7.89 -17.41
C SER A 332 35.92 -6.68 -18.08
N ALA A 333 34.64 -6.77 -18.42
CA ALA A 333 33.83 -5.65 -18.91
C ALA A 333 33.05 -4.99 -17.75
N ARG A 334 32.50 -5.81 -16.84
CA ARG A 334 31.51 -5.38 -15.84
C ARG A 334 32.03 -5.18 -14.42
N LEU A 335 33.04 -5.94 -13.98
CA LEU A 335 33.62 -5.79 -12.63
C LEU A 335 34.97 -5.05 -12.65
N PRO A 336 35.23 -4.18 -11.66
CA PRO A 336 36.57 -3.67 -11.37
C PRO A 336 37.59 -4.81 -11.12
N LYS A 337 38.89 -4.54 -11.28
CA LYS A 337 39.90 -5.48 -10.77
C LYS A 337 40.02 -5.33 -9.26
N ASP A 338 39.66 -6.39 -8.54
CA ASP A 338 39.98 -6.59 -7.13
C ASP A 338 41.19 -7.51 -6.92
N SER A 339 41.63 -7.61 -5.65
CA SER A 339 42.74 -8.45 -5.22
C SER A 339 42.63 -8.84 -3.74
N ASP A 340 41.41 -8.92 -3.22
CA ASP A 340 41.10 -9.34 -1.86
C ASP A 340 40.62 -10.81 -1.87
N PHE A 341 40.71 -11.49 -0.72
CA PHE A 341 40.24 -12.86 -0.56
C PHE A 341 38.79 -12.81 -0.09
N SER A 342 37.88 -13.30 -0.93
CA SER A 342 36.44 -13.15 -0.73
C SER A 342 35.80 -14.45 -0.24
N PHE A 343 34.97 -14.34 0.79
CA PHE A 343 34.35 -15.47 1.49
C PHE A 343 32.87 -15.61 1.15
N ASP A 344 32.14 -14.51 0.96
CA ASP A 344 30.71 -14.52 0.64
C ASP A 344 30.27 -13.19 0.03
N ALA A 345 29.12 -13.13 -0.62
CA ALA A 345 28.56 -11.90 -1.16
C ALA A 345 27.03 -11.94 -1.23
N VAL A 346 26.42 -10.77 -1.35
CA VAL A 346 24.99 -10.61 -1.59
C VAL A 346 24.74 -9.51 -2.62
N PHE A 347 23.75 -9.73 -3.48
CA PHE A 347 23.16 -8.72 -4.36
C PHE A 347 21.98 -8.07 -3.64
N ALA A 348 21.93 -6.73 -3.58
CA ALA A 348 20.86 -6.00 -2.88
C ALA A 348 20.73 -4.57 -3.39
N ASP A 349 19.52 -4.00 -3.34
CA ASP A 349 19.31 -2.55 -3.45
C ASP A 349 19.84 -1.88 -2.19
N LEU A 350 20.99 -1.22 -2.29
CA LEU A 350 21.57 -0.50 -1.14
C LEU A 350 21.35 1.00 -1.27
N ASP A 351 21.35 1.56 -2.48
CA ASP A 351 21.19 3.00 -2.68
C ASP A 351 19.73 3.45 -2.99
N GLY A 352 18.85 2.53 -3.36
CA GLY A 352 17.44 2.79 -3.61
C GLY A 352 17.17 3.22 -5.06
N ASP A 353 17.73 2.52 -6.05
CA ASP A 353 17.47 2.74 -7.48
C ASP A 353 16.81 1.55 -8.21
N SER A 354 16.58 0.44 -7.49
CA SER A 354 16.07 -0.85 -8.00
C SER A 354 17.07 -1.70 -8.80
N HIS A 355 18.35 -1.36 -8.83
CA HIS A 355 19.42 -2.22 -9.34
C HIS A 355 20.28 -2.80 -8.18
N PRO A 356 20.94 -3.95 -8.36
CA PRO A 356 21.64 -4.60 -7.26
C PRO A 356 23.07 -4.07 -7.12
N GLU A 357 23.39 -3.51 -5.96
CA GLU A 357 24.76 -3.45 -5.46
C GLU A 357 25.28 -4.84 -5.15
N ILE A 358 26.60 -5.01 -5.22
CA ILE A 358 27.30 -6.15 -4.65
C ILE A 358 27.91 -5.73 -3.31
N VAL A 359 27.61 -6.45 -2.22
CA VAL A 359 28.45 -6.45 -1.00
C VAL A 359 29.26 -7.74 -0.97
N VAL A 360 30.58 -7.64 -0.75
CA VAL A 360 31.48 -8.80 -0.62
C VAL A 360 32.12 -8.83 0.76
N ALA A 361 31.90 -9.94 1.47
CA ALA A 361 32.59 -10.29 2.71
C ALA A 361 34.02 -10.75 2.40
N ASN A 362 35.02 -10.03 2.92
CA ASN A 362 36.44 -10.30 2.70
C ASN A 362 37.19 -10.69 3.98
N GLY A 363 38.26 -11.45 3.83
CA GLY A 363 39.17 -11.81 4.91
C GLY A 363 40.35 -12.64 4.41
N LEU A 364 41.54 -12.42 4.97
CA LEU A 364 42.76 -13.09 4.52
C LEU A 364 43.22 -14.13 5.55
N ARG A 365 43.20 -15.41 5.16
CA ARG A 365 43.70 -16.53 5.97
C ARG A 365 45.11 -16.92 5.49
N VAL A 366 46.15 -16.42 6.15
CA VAL A 366 47.54 -16.72 5.78
C VAL A 366 48.13 -17.82 6.64
N ILE A 367 48.15 -19.05 6.14
CA ILE A 367 49.09 -20.05 6.66
C ILE A 367 50.48 -19.67 6.13
N ILE A 368 51.28 -18.96 6.94
CA ILE A 368 52.58 -18.41 6.51
C ILE A 368 53.51 -19.51 5.98
N ASP A 369 53.50 -20.69 6.60
CA ASP A 369 54.32 -21.82 6.17
C ASP A 369 53.82 -22.47 4.86
N GLU A 370 52.54 -22.35 4.54
CA GLU A 370 51.98 -22.71 3.23
C GLU A 370 52.47 -21.72 2.16
N ILE A 371 52.51 -20.41 2.45
CA ILE A 371 53.11 -19.41 1.54
C ILE A 371 54.63 -19.65 1.38
N LYS A 372 55.37 -19.99 2.44
CA LYS A 372 56.80 -20.37 2.32
C LYS A 372 56.99 -21.61 1.46
N LYS A 373 56.08 -22.59 1.54
CA LYS A 373 56.09 -23.86 0.80
C LYS A 373 55.69 -23.69 -0.68
N GLN A 374 54.73 -22.82 -0.98
CA GLN A 374 54.27 -22.51 -2.34
C GLN A 374 55.18 -21.49 -3.06
N PHE A 375 55.77 -20.54 -2.33
CA PHE A 375 56.55 -19.43 -2.86
C PHE A 375 57.99 -19.35 -2.25
N PRO A 376 58.77 -20.44 -2.20
CA PRO A 376 60.02 -20.50 -1.41
C PRO A 376 61.07 -19.45 -1.80
N ASN A 377 61.06 -18.98 -3.06
CA ASN A 377 62.02 -18.00 -3.57
C ASN A 377 61.56 -16.53 -3.45
N ASN A 378 60.28 -16.29 -3.14
CA ASN A 378 59.66 -14.96 -3.18
C ASN A 378 58.58 -14.69 -2.10
N TYR A 379 58.39 -15.60 -1.12
CA TYR A 379 57.37 -15.48 -0.07
C TYR A 379 57.39 -14.13 0.66
N SER A 380 58.56 -13.54 0.91
CA SER A 380 58.68 -12.21 1.52
C SER A 380 58.06 -11.08 0.68
N GLN A 381 58.03 -11.22 -0.65
CA GLN A 381 57.35 -10.27 -1.55
C GLN A 381 55.84 -10.53 -1.58
N VAL A 382 55.41 -11.80 -1.49
CA VAL A 382 53.99 -12.19 -1.39
C VAL A 382 53.40 -11.65 -0.09
N LEU A 383 54.04 -11.91 1.05
CA LEU A 383 53.62 -11.38 2.36
C LEU A 383 53.59 -9.85 2.37
N ALA A 384 54.58 -9.17 1.79
CA ALA A 384 54.63 -7.71 1.73
C ALA A 384 53.47 -7.08 0.95
N ARG A 385 52.91 -7.76 -0.08
CA ARG A 385 51.70 -7.28 -0.79
C ARG A 385 50.48 -7.16 0.12
N PHE A 386 50.38 -8.02 1.13
CA PHE A 386 49.31 -8.01 2.13
C PHE A 386 49.69 -7.25 3.42
N GLY A 387 50.81 -6.53 3.44
CA GLY A 387 51.32 -5.82 4.62
C GLY A 387 51.90 -6.73 5.71
N LEU A 388 52.24 -7.98 5.38
CA LEU A 388 52.62 -9.02 6.35
C LEU A 388 54.12 -9.24 6.44
N THR A 389 54.52 -9.84 7.56
CA THR A 389 55.88 -10.28 7.83
C THR A 389 55.90 -11.80 8.03
N ALA A 390 57.07 -12.42 8.05
CA ALA A 390 57.22 -13.85 8.35
C ALA A 390 56.79 -14.25 9.78
N ASN A 391 56.44 -13.27 10.63
CA ASN A 391 56.00 -13.42 12.02
C ASN A 391 54.55 -12.88 12.24
N SER A 392 53.80 -12.57 11.18
CA SER A 392 52.37 -12.23 11.31
C SER A 392 51.56 -13.45 11.78
N GLY A 393 50.37 -13.23 12.36
CA GLY A 393 49.48 -14.33 12.76
C GLY A 393 48.76 -14.97 11.56
N ASP A 394 48.14 -16.14 11.79
CA ASP A 394 47.51 -16.98 10.73
C ASP A 394 46.29 -16.35 10.04
N VAL A 395 45.78 -15.23 10.58
CA VAL A 395 44.56 -14.55 10.16
C VAL A 395 44.79 -13.05 10.12
N VAL A 396 44.31 -12.42 9.05
CA VAL A 396 44.40 -11.00 8.78
C VAL A 396 43.06 -10.56 8.23
N GLY A 397 42.43 -9.56 8.85
CA GLY A 397 41.20 -9.01 8.28
C GLY A 397 41.46 -8.16 7.03
N GLN A 398 40.52 -8.18 6.09
CA GLN A 398 40.52 -7.31 4.91
C GLN A 398 39.32 -6.37 4.96
N LYS A 399 39.39 -5.23 4.27
CA LYS A 399 38.21 -4.36 4.14
C LYS A 399 37.18 -5.10 3.27
N ASN A 400 35.91 -5.07 3.65
CA ASN A 400 34.85 -5.54 2.78
C ASN A 400 34.73 -4.64 1.55
N SER A 401 34.25 -5.21 0.44
CA SER A 401 34.05 -4.47 -0.80
C SER A 401 32.56 -4.20 -1.01
N VAL A 402 32.25 -3.02 -1.54
CA VAL A 402 30.93 -2.73 -2.10
C VAL A 402 31.13 -2.16 -3.49
N TYR A 403 30.35 -2.66 -4.45
CA TYR A 403 30.34 -2.18 -5.83
C TYR A 403 28.94 -1.69 -6.20
N ILE A 404 28.87 -0.44 -6.64
CA ILE A 404 27.64 0.25 -7.06
C ILE A 404 27.38 -0.09 -8.53
N ASN A 405 26.15 -0.45 -8.85
CA ASN A 405 25.72 -0.72 -10.23
C ASN A 405 25.55 0.61 -11.03
N ASP A 406 25.25 0.54 -12.32
CA ASP A 406 24.74 1.69 -13.10
C ASP A 406 23.48 1.36 -13.90
N GLY A 407 22.74 0.37 -13.41
CA GLY A 407 21.49 -0.13 -13.99
C GLY A 407 21.63 -0.94 -15.27
N ASN A 408 22.85 -1.29 -15.64
CA ASN A 408 23.16 -2.12 -16.81
C ASN A 408 24.18 -3.23 -16.45
N GLY A 409 24.34 -3.54 -15.16
CA GLY A 409 25.31 -4.51 -14.64
C GLY A 409 26.78 -4.07 -14.73
N TYR A 410 27.09 -2.77 -14.85
CA TYR A 410 28.48 -2.27 -14.84
C TYR A 410 28.85 -1.62 -13.51
N PHE A 411 29.71 -2.32 -12.77
CA PHE A 411 29.99 -2.07 -11.37
C PHE A 411 31.17 -1.14 -11.14
N LYS A 412 31.09 -0.29 -10.10
CA LYS A 412 32.13 0.69 -9.74
C LYS A 412 32.39 0.63 -8.23
N PRO A 413 33.65 0.72 -7.75
CA PRO A 413 33.93 0.62 -6.32
C PRO A 413 33.29 1.78 -5.54
N ALA A 414 32.64 1.45 -4.43
CA ALA A 414 32.05 2.43 -3.55
C ALA A 414 33.10 3.37 -2.90
N PRO A 415 32.74 4.60 -2.49
CA PRO A 415 33.63 5.55 -1.83
C PRO A 415 34.45 4.96 -0.67
N SER A 416 35.68 5.46 -0.48
CA SER A 416 36.64 4.86 0.45
C SER A 416 36.18 4.85 1.92
N ASP A 417 35.35 5.82 2.33
CA ASP A 417 34.83 5.96 3.69
C ASP A 417 33.57 5.11 4.00
N PHE A 418 32.92 4.54 2.97
CA PHE A 418 31.64 3.81 3.04
C PHE A 418 31.55 2.75 4.15
N LEU A 419 32.65 2.02 4.41
CA LEU A 419 32.71 0.94 5.40
C LEU A 419 33.66 1.22 6.58
N GLU A 420 34.37 2.36 6.59
CA GLU A 420 35.67 2.67 7.24
C GLU A 420 36.04 1.92 8.54
N LYS A 421 35.08 1.62 9.40
CA LYS A 421 35.28 0.91 10.67
C LYS A 421 35.56 -0.59 10.55
N ASP A 422 35.32 -1.22 9.40
CA ASP A 422 35.60 -2.66 9.14
C ASP A 422 37.07 -2.94 8.76
N ARG A 423 37.88 -1.89 8.64
CA ARG A 423 39.27 -1.98 8.23
C ARG A 423 40.04 -2.90 9.20
N ASN A 424 40.36 -4.10 8.72
CA ASN A 424 40.98 -5.24 9.43
C ASN A 424 40.02 -6.21 10.17
N ASP A 425 38.73 -6.28 9.81
CA ASP A 425 37.85 -7.41 10.15
C ASP A 425 38.05 -8.60 9.20
N PHE A 426 37.86 -9.82 9.69
CA PHE A 426 37.72 -11.02 8.87
C PHE A 426 36.24 -11.38 8.78
N SER A 427 35.63 -11.04 7.65
CA SER A 427 34.21 -11.27 7.38
C SER A 427 33.99 -12.58 6.65
N ARG A 428 33.00 -13.34 7.13
CA ARG A 428 32.73 -14.72 6.68
C ARG A 428 31.52 -14.87 5.78
N CYS A 429 30.48 -14.08 6.06
CA CYS A 429 29.18 -14.16 5.42
C CYS A 429 28.52 -12.78 5.53
N VAL A 430 27.73 -12.42 4.52
CA VAL A 430 26.96 -11.18 4.47
C VAL A 430 25.55 -11.46 3.97
N ILE A 431 24.57 -10.86 4.64
CA ILE A 431 23.15 -10.94 4.29
C ILE A 431 22.56 -9.53 4.20
N ALA A 432 21.57 -9.33 3.33
CA ALA A 432 20.81 -8.09 3.21
C ALA A 432 19.35 -8.31 3.66
N GLY A 433 18.66 -7.24 4.07
CA GLY A 433 17.27 -7.33 4.54
C GLY A 433 16.78 -6.04 5.20
N ASP A 434 15.48 -5.92 5.43
CA ASP A 434 14.84 -4.74 6.03
C ASP A 434 14.85 -4.80 7.58
N PHE A 435 16.06 -5.00 8.12
CA PHE A 435 16.35 -5.22 9.53
C PHE A 435 16.08 -4.00 10.43
N TYR A 436 15.97 -2.80 9.87
CA TYR A 436 15.67 -1.57 10.60
C TYR A 436 14.79 -0.61 9.76
N LYS A 437 14.54 0.58 10.30
CA LYS A 437 13.67 1.61 9.70
C LYS A 437 14.31 2.38 8.53
N THR A 438 15.30 1.86 7.79
CA THR A 438 15.87 2.55 6.61
C THR A 438 15.44 1.97 5.25
N LYS A 439 14.32 1.24 5.21
CA LYS A 439 13.63 0.77 3.99
C LYS A 439 14.35 -0.34 3.21
N GLY A 440 15.00 -1.30 3.86
CA GLY A 440 15.59 -2.47 3.19
C GLY A 440 17.04 -2.29 2.73
N ASN A 441 17.53 -1.06 2.76
CA ASN A 441 18.89 -0.67 2.39
C ASN A 441 19.91 -0.99 3.52
N GLU A 442 19.78 -2.17 4.14
CA GLU A 442 20.58 -2.61 5.29
C GLU A 442 21.23 -3.97 5.01
N PHE A 443 22.47 -4.14 5.48
CA PHE A 443 23.20 -5.40 5.39
C PHE A 443 23.92 -5.73 6.70
N PHE A 444 23.95 -7.02 7.02
CA PHE A 444 24.54 -7.59 8.21
C PHE A 444 25.71 -8.50 7.83
N VAL A 445 26.86 -8.27 8.46
CA VAL A 445 28.12 -8.97 8.20
C VAL A 445 28.54 -9.72 9.45
N VAL A 446 28.77 -11.03 9.34
CA VAL A 446 29.31 -11.84 10.45
C VAL A 446 30.82 -12.01 10.34
N ASN A 447 31.47 -11.93 11.50
CA ASN A 447 32.92 -11.86 11.63
C ASN A 447 33.45 -12.99 12.52
N SER A 448 34.65 -13.48 12.19
CA SER A 448 35.27 -14.61 12.89
C SER A 448 36.22 -14.19 14.02
N TRP A 449 36.70 -15.16 14.82
CA TRP A 449 37.76 -14.99 15.82
C TRP A 449 37.55 -13.87 16.85
N GLY A 450 36.30 -13.67 17.31
CA GLY A 450 35.96 -12.68 18.35
C GLY A 450 35.91 -11.24 17.84
N GLN A 451 35.99 -11.02 16.53
CA GLN A 451 35.68 -9.73 15.90
C GLN A 451 34.17 -9.52 15.87
N LYS A 452 33.73 -8.25 15.82
CA LYS A 452 32.33 -7.92 16.09
C LYS A 452 31.48 -8.04 14.84
N ASN A 453 30.40 -8.82 14.90
CA ASN A 453 29.36 -8.79 13.87
C ASN A 453 28.80 -7.36 13.70
N ARG A 454 28.44 -6.98 12.47
CA ARG A 454 28.10 -5.60 12.12
C ARG A 454 26.80 -5.48 11.36
N LEU A 455 26.08 -4.39 11.61
CA LEU A 455 24.90 -3.98 10.87
C LEU A 455 25.14 -2.59 10.27
N TYR A 456 24.97 -2.48 8.97
CA TYR A 456 25.08 -1.24 8.19
C TYR A 456 23.72 -0.86 7.62
N ALA A 457 23.50 0.44 7.45
CA ALA A 457 22.30 1.00 6.83
C ALA A 457 22.66 2.19 5.94
N TYR A 458 21.96 2.35 4.82
CA TYR A 458 22.11 3.52 3.97
C TYR A 458 21.52 4.78 4.59
N PHE A 459 22.22 5.91 4.42
CA PHE A 459 21.67 7.24 4.67
C PHE A 459 21.95 8.13 3.44
N PRO A 460 20.92 8.46 2.62
CA PRO A 460 21.08 9.37 1.50
C PRO A 460 21.50 10.76 2.00
N GLY A 461 22.42 11.40 1.27
CA GLY A 461 22.99 12.69 1.65
C GLY A 461 21.98 13.85 1.51
N PRO A 462 22.02 14.87 2.39
CA PRO A 462 21.12 16.01 2.29
C PRO A 462 21.46 16.92 1.11
N SER A 463 20.44 17.34 0.36
CA SER A 463 20.55 18.41 -0.64
C SER A 463 20.85 19.75 0.06
N VAL A 464 21.90 20.45 -0.38
CA VAL A 464 22.48 21.56 0.40
C VAL A 464 22.06 22.93 -0.12
N ALA A 465 21.27 23.65 0.68
CA ALA A 465 21.32 25.11 0.73
C ALA A 465 22.39 25.54 1.74
N THR A 466 23.38 26.35 1.33
CA THR A 466 24.57 26.66 2.15
C THR A 466 24.47 27.93 2.98
N LYS A 467 24.92 27.90 4.24
CA LYS A 467 25.96 28.82 4.78
C LYS A 467 26.49 28.37 6.17
N PRO A 468 27.67 28.87 6.64
CA PRO A 468 28.52 28.12 7.58
C PRO A 468 28.40 28.52 9.07
N LYS A 469 28.76 27.59 9.97
CA LYS A 469 28.88 27.82 11.43
C LYS A 469 30.26 28.33 11.84
N ILE A 470 30.32 29.32 12.72
CA ILE A 470 31.52 29.70 13.48
C ILE A 470 31.44 29.09 14.89
N LYS A 471 32.52 28.46 15.37
CA LYS A 471 32.62 27.92 16.75
C LYS A 471 33.27 28.95 17.70
N LYS A 472 32.74 29.11 18.91
CA LYS A 472 33.51 29.47 20.11
C LYS A 472 33.04 28.65 21.33
N GLN A 473 33.87 28.64 22.38
CA GLN A 473 33.79 27.69 23.50
C GLN A 473 33.33 28.35 24.81
N LYS A 474 32.76 27.52 25.70
CA LYS A 474 32.86 27.57 27.19
C LYS A 474 32.65 28.92 27.90
N HIS A 475 31.79 28.92 28.93
CA HIS A 475 32.28 28.66 30.29
C HIS A 475 31.16 28.23 31.27
N LYS A 476 31.52 27.58 32.38
CA LYS A 476 30.63 27.22 33.48
C LYS A 476 30.73 28.25 34.60
N ASN A 477 29.63 28.54 35.31
CA ASN A 477 29.41 28.11 36.71
C ASN A 477 28.24 28.85 37.41
N LYS A 478 27.53 28.10 38.28
CA LYS A 478 27.09 28.41 39.68
C LYS A 478 26.51 29.82 40.00
N SER A 479 25.47 29.95 40.83
CA SER A 479 24.77 28.95 41.68
C SER A 479 23.41 29.47 42.13
N ALA A 480 22.44 28.56 42.29
CA ALA A 480 21.30 28.76 43.16
C ALA A 480 21.55 28.09 44.53
N SER A 481 20.88 28.57 45.58
CA SER A 481 20.85 27.93 46.89
C SER A 481 19.44 28.01 47.47
N ASN A 482 18.87 26.84 47.80
CA ASN A 482 18.08 26.52 49.01
C ASN A 482 17.07 27.58 49.55
N LYS A 483 15.85 27.22 49.98
CA LYS A 483 15.56 26.09 50.90
C LYS A 483 14.03 25.99 51.19
N THR A 484 13.49 24.78 51.39
CA THR A 484 12.40 24.37 52.36
C THR A 484 11.04 25.13 52.43
N SER A 485 9.89 24.54 52.78
CA SER A 485 9.50 23.15 53.17
C SER A 485 7.96 23.01 53.30
N SER A 486 7.46 21.76 53.43
CA SER A 486 6.23 21.31 54.16
C SER A 486 4.87 21.99 53.86
N ALA A 487 3.80 21.36 53.36
CA ALA A 487 3.17 20.04 53.59
C ALA A 487 2.35 19.89 54.89
N MET A 488 1.03 19.66 54.77
CA MET A 488 0.15 18.92 55.70
C MET A 488 -1.22 18.60 55.04
N SER A 489 -2.06 17.77 55.67
CA SER A 489 -3.20 17.09 55.04
C SER A 489 -4.45 16.91 55.97
N ASP A 490 -5.52 16.36 55.38
CA ASP A 490 -6.56 15.49 55.99
C ASP A 490 -7.82 16.03 56.74
N THR A 491 -9.01 15.75 56.13
CA THR A 491 -10.24 15.15 56.73
C THR A 491 -11.12 15.96 57.73
N THR A 492 -12.44 15.74 57.97
CA THR A 492 -13.57 14.96 57.35
C THR A 492 -14.95 15.33 57.99
N LEU A 493 -16.08 15.09 57.29
CA LEU A 493 -17.45 14.74 57.81
C LEU A 493 -18.22 15.80 58.66
N SER A 494 -19.56 15.85 58.81
CA SER A 494 -20.78 15.18 58.23
C SER A 494 -21.97 16.21 58.26
N GLN A 495 -23.25 16.02 57.88
CA GLN A 495 -24.22 14.95 58.25
C GLN A 495 -25.62 15.15 57.57
N ALA A 496 -26.32 14.04 57.23
CA ALA A 496 -27.81 13.75 57.19
C ALA A 496 -28.86 14.79 56.67
N VAL A 497 -30.09 14.44 56.19
CA VAL A 497 -31.12 13.47 56.66
C VAL A 497 -32.00 12.90 55.50
N THR A 498 -32.68 11.77 55.78
CA THR A 498 -33.63 10.94 54.97
C THR A 498 -34.84 11.64 54.31
N GLY A 499 -35.57 11.07 53.34
CA GLY A 499 -35.43 9.75 52.64
C GLY A 499 -36.78 9.00 52.44
N ALA A 500 -36.93 8.27 51.33
CA ALA A 500 -38.07 7.36 51.03
C ALA A 500 -37.61 6.18 50.13
N ARG A 501 -38.37 5.08 50.06
CA ARG A 501 -37.91 3.78 49.51
C ARG A 501 -39.05 2.95 48.91
N ILE A 502 -38.86 2.32 47.74
CA ILE A 502 -39.57 1.11 47.30
C ILE A 502 -38.73 0.35 46.23
N GLN A 503 -39.11 -0.89 45.96
CA GLN A 503 -38.37 -2.05 45.43
C GLN A 503 -37.61 -1.92 44.08
N ARG A 504 -36.74 -2.91 43.83
CA ARG A 504 -36.07 -3.18 42.55
C ARG A 504 -36.90 -4.14 41.68
N SER A 505 -36.85 -3.98 40.36
CA SER A 505 -37.08 -5.03 39.36
C SER A 505 -36.20 -4.77 38.13
N ASN A 506 -35.72 -5.83 37.48
CA ASN A 506 -34.81 -5.71 36.33
C ASN A 506 -35.60 -5.67 35.01
N GLU A 507 -35.73 -4.50 34.38
CA GLU A 507 -36.15 -4.39 32.97
C GLU A 507 -35.36 -3.28 32.26
N VAL A 508 -34.43 -3.68 31.38
CA VAL A 508 -33.78 -2.79 30.39
C VAL A 508 -33.73 -3.55 29.06
N SER A 509 -34.91 -3.76 28.46
CA SER A 509 -35.04 -4.47 27.18
C SER A 509 -36.43 -4.31 26.54
N ARG A 510 -36.86 -3.07 26.23
CA ARG A 510 -37.88 -2.70 25.21
C ARG A 510 -38.14 -1.19 25.17
N ALA A 511 -37.44 -0.47 24.30
CA ALA A 511 -37.74 0.94 23.97
C ALA A 511 -37.31 1.33 22.54
N ALA A 512 -37.14 0.37 21.63
CA ALA A 512 -36.81 0.59 20.22
C ALA A 512 -37.75 -0.27 19.36
N GLY A 513 -38.86 0.32 18.91
CA GLY A 513 -39.88 -0.41 18.14
C GLY A 513 -41.20 0.34 18.07
N GLY A 514 -41.45 1.02 16.93
CA GLY A 514 -42.77 1.52 16.57
C GLY A 514 -42.99 3.03 16.67
N MET A 515 -42.26 3.84 15.90
CA MET A 515 -42.76 5.17 15.50
C MET A 515 -42.30 5.68 14.13
N TYR A 516 -42.08 4.78 13.16
CA TYR A 516 -42.02 5.17 11.74
C TYR A 516 -43.45 5.32 11.18
N SER A 517 -43.88 6.56 11.01
CA SER A 517 -45.16 6.87 10.36
C SER A 517 -45.01 6.76 8.84
N LYS A 518 -45.91 6.01 8.19
CA LYS A 518 -45.99 5.97 6.73
C LYS A 518 -46.39 7.35 6.21
N THR A 519 -45.45 8.04 5.59
CA THR A 519 -45.70 9.24 4.78
C THR A 519 -45.34 8.93 3.32
N GLY A 520 -46.03 9.60 2.39
CA GLY A 520 -45.88 9.36 0.95
C GLY A 520 -44.61 9.99 0.36
N PRO A 521 -44.47 10.02 -0.98
CA PRO A 521 -43.31 10.63 -1.62
C PRO A 521 -43.14 12.09 -1.19
N PHE A 522 -41.91 12.44 -0.80
CA PHE A 522 -41.54 13.79 -0.38
C PHE A 522 -41.55 14.74 -1.59
N GLU A 523 -42.66 15.45 -1.78
CA GLU A 523 -42.79 16.49 -2.81
C GLU A 523 -42.36 17.86 -2.26
N PHE A 524 -41.62 18.62 -3.07
CA PHE A 524 -41.37 20.04 -2.82
C PHE A 524 -42.55 20.89 -3.27
N ASP A 525 -42.97 21.85 -2.44
CA ASP A 525 -43.89 22.89 -2.89
C ASP A 525 -43.11 23.96 -3.67
N ILE A 526 -43.53 24.22 -4.90
CA ILE A 526 -42.91 25.21 -5.79
C ILE A 526 -43.65 26.54 -5.63
N THR A 527 -42.96 27.56 -5.13
CA THR A 527 -43.58 28.88 -4.94
C THR A 527 -43.83 29.58 -6.28
N PRO A 528 -44.69 30.63 -6.35
CA PRO A 528 -44.92 31.41 -7.57
C PRO A 528 -43.69 32.12 -8.15
N LYS A 529 -42.51 32.02 -7.50
CA LYS A 529 -41.21 32.50 -7.98
C LYS A 529 -40.24 31.37 -8.38
N GLY A 530 -40.68 30.12 -8.33
CA GLY A 530 -39.88 28.95 -8.69
C GLY A 530 -38.88 28.49 -7.62
N VAL A 531 -39.02 28.96 -6.37
CA VAL A 531 -38.27 28.41 -5.23
C VAL A 531 -38.90 27.08 -4.84
N LYS A 532 -38.10 26.02 -4.68
CA LYS A 532 -38.54 24.76 -4.08
C LYS A 532 -38.50 24.87 -2.56
N VAL A 533 -39.56 24.46 -1.88
CA VAL A 533 -39.61 24.39 -0.40
C VAL A 533 -39.93 22.96 0.01
N ASP A 534 -39.09 22.39 0.86
CA ASP A 534 -39.38 21.12 1.54
C ASP A 534 -40.53 21.32 2.53
N ARG A 535 -41.60 20.52 2.40
CA ARG A 535 -42.85 20.66 3.18
C ARG A 535 -42.64 20.58 4.70
N ASP A 536 -41.59 19.88 5.15
CA ASP A 536 -41.28 19.78 6.57
C ASP A 536 -40.81 21.12 7.17
N VAL A 537 -40.26 22.03 6.35
CA VAL A 537 -39.76 23.34 6.82
C VAL A 537 -40.91 24.25 7.25
N GLU A 538 -41.97 24.38 6.45
CA GLU A 538 -43.11 25.24 6.83
C GLU A 538 -43.88 24.66 8.02
N SER A 539 -43.92 23.33 8.19
CA SER A 539 -44.56 22.69 9.35
C SER A 539 -43.75 22.85 10.64
N GLU A 540 -42.43 22.72 10.60
CA GLU A 540 -41.55 22.89 11.77
C GLU A 540 -41.51 24.35 12.26
N ILE A 541 -41.39 25.33 11.34
CA ILE A 541 -41.49 26.75 11.68
C ILE A 541 -42.90 27.10 12.23
N ASN A 542 -43.95 26.30 11.96
CA ASN A 542 -45.27 26.46 12.57
C ASN A 542 -45.39 25.83 13.97
N ALA A 543 -44.51 24.89 14.31
CA ALA A 543 -44.50 24.17 15.59
C ALA A 543 -43.46 24.71 16.58
N SER A 544 -42.45 25.45 16.13
CA SER A 544 -41.26 25.80 16.93
C SER A 544 -40.69 27.21 16.66
N ASP A 545 -41.43 28.08 15.95
CA ASP A 545 -41.06 29.45 15.50
C ASP A 545 -39.84 29.56 14.56
N PHE A 546 -38.94 28.58 14.59
CA PHE A 546 -37.82 28.35 13.69
C PHE A 546 -37.78 26.89 13.21
N ALA A 547 -36.96 26.63 12.20
CA ALA A 547 -36.54 25.28 11.80
C ALA A 547 -35.04 25.28 11.47
N ASP A 548 -34.39 24.13 11.66
CA ASP A 548 -33.03 23.90 11.19
C ASP A 548 -33.06 23.51 9.69
N VAL A 549 -32.41 24.30 8.84
CA VAL A 549 -32.54 24.23 7.37
C VAL A 549 -31.19 24.35 6.65
N ILE A 550 -31.20 23.95 5.38
CA ILE A 550 -30.15 24.27 4.42
C ILE A 550 -30.79 25.03 3.23
N ILE A 551 -30.22 26.18 2.90
CA ILE A 551 -30.66 27.05 1.81
C ILE A 551 -29.75 26.78 0.61
N GLN A 552 -30.32 26.34 -0.51
CA GLN A 552 -29.63 26.29 -1.80
C GLN A 552 -29.88 27.58 -2.58
N LEU A 553 -28.80 28.21 -3.06
CA LEU A 553 -28.84 29.30 -4.02
C LEU A 553 -28.68 28.79 -5.45
N LYS A 554 -29.03 29.65 -6.41
CA LYS A 554 -28.77 29.42 -7.84
C LYS A 554 -27.29 29.62 -8.13
N GLU A 555 -26.72 28.74 -8.93
CA GLU A 555 -25.28 28.75 -9.24
C GLU A 555 -24.86 30.02 -10.00
N PRO A 556 -23.68 30.59 -9.69
CA PRO A 556 -23.16 31.75 -10.40
C PRO A 556 -22.73 31.38 -11.82
N THR A 557 -23.13 32.19 -12.80
CA THR A 557 -22.92 31.86 -14.21
C THR A 557 -21.47 32.04 -14.69
N GLY A 558 -21.10 31.28 -15.72
CA GLY A 558 -19.91 31.54 -16.53
C GLY A 558 -18.60 30.84 -16.12
N ILE A 559 -18.64 29.80 -15.29
CA ILE A 559 -17.49 28.89 -15.09
C ILE A 559 -17.97 27.44 -15.20
N ALA A 560 -17.43 26.69 -16.17
CA ALA A 560 -17.43 25.23 -16.14
C ALA A 560 -16.04 24.78 -15.67
N ILE A 561 -16.00 23.98 -14.60
CA ILE A 561 -14.75 23.55 -13.94
C ILE A 561 -14.24 22.23 -14.54
N SER A 562 -15.16 21.34 -14.94
CA SER A 562 -14.98 19.93 -15.29
C SER A 562 -14.28 19.61 -16.64
N SER A 563 -13.33 20.44 -17.08
CA SER A 563 -12.65 20.25 -18.40
C SER A 563 -11.26 20.89 -18.50
N LEU A 564 -10.57 21.13 -17.37
CA LEU A 564 -9.41 22.02 -17.29
C LEU A 564 -8.13 21.32 -16.83
N ASN A 565 -6.98 21.84 -17.27
CA ASN A 565 -5.66 21.44 -16.78
C ASN A 565 -5.43 21.98 -15.35
N GLU A 566 -4.56 21.33 -14.55
CA GLU A 566 -4.35 21.66 -13.12
C GLU A 566 -4.14 23.17 -12.84
N PRO A 567 -3.24 23.91 -13.53
CA PRO A 567 -3.04 25.34 -13.25
C PRO A 567 -4.25 26.22 -13.56
N GLU A 568 -5.09 25.82 -14.53
CA GLU A 568 -6.31 26.55 -14.87
C GLU A 568 -7.50 26.11 -13.98
N HIS A 569 -7.49 24.87 -13.49
CA HIS A 569 -8.46 24.32 -12.56
C HIS A 569 -8.40 25.04 -11.20
N GLU A 570 -7.22 25.15 -10.59
CA GLU A 570 -7.03 25.88 -9.32
C GLU A 570 -7.49 27.34 -9.46
N ARG A 571 -7.04 28.04 -10.51
CA ARG A 571 -7.40 29.44 -10.75
C ARG A 571 -8.90 29.66 -10.91
N LYS A 572 -9.62 28.75 -11.58
CA LYS A 572 -11.09 28.87 -11.74
C LYS A 572 -11.86 28.36 -10.53
N THR A 573 -11.29 27.46 -9.72
CA THR A 573 -11.84 27.07 -8.42
C THR A 573 -11.84 28.25 -7.44
N GLU A 574 -10.77 29.05 -7.38
CA GLU A 574 -10.78 30.29 -6.58
C GLU A 574 -11.70 31.36 -7.14
N GLU A 575 -11.80 31.48 -8.47
CA GLU A 575 -12.77 32.38 -9.12
C GLU A 575 -14.23 31.96 -8.82
N TRP A 576 -14.50 30.65 -8.74
CA TRP A 576 -15.79 30.06 -8.37
C TRP A 576 -16.11 30.30 -6.89
N LYS A 577 -15.22 29.92 -5.95
CA LYS A 577 -15.38 30.20 -4.51
C LYS A 577 -15.69 31.69 -4.26
N LYS A 578 -15.01 32.59 -4.96
CA LYS A 578 -15.25 34.04 -4.88
C LYS A 578 -16.64 34.45 -5.38
N LYS A 579 -17.16 33.84 -6.46
CA LYS A 579 -18.52 34.07 -6.98
C LYS A 579 -19.59 33.49 -6.05
N VAL A 580 -19.37 32.29 -5.51
CA VAL A 580 -20.21 31.61 -4.51
C VAL A 580 -20.35 32.48 -3.25
N LYS A 581 -19.23 32.92 -2.67
CA LYS A 581 -19.20 33.87 -1.56
C LYS A 581 -19.93 35.18 -1.87
N GLY A 582 -19.80 35.69 -3.11
CA GLY A 582 -20.53 36.86 -3.57
C GLY A 582 -22.06 36.72 -3.45
N ILE A 583 -22.64 35.65 -4.00
CA ILE A 583 -24.10 35.45 -3.94
C ILE A 583 -24.61 35.10 -2.53
N GLN A 584 -23.79 34.43 -1.71
CA GLN A 584 -24.10 34.21 -0.30
C GLN A 584 -24.10 35.52 0.51
N LYS A 585 -23.17 36.45 0.22
CA LYS A 585 -23.19 37.81 0.78
C LYS A 585 -24.50 38.51 0.45
N ASP A 586 -24.85 38.54 -0.84
CA ASP A 586 -25.99 39.30 -1.32
C ASP A 586 -27.32 38.76 -0.78
N LEU A 587 -27.43 37.46 -0.49
CA LEU A 587 -28.56 36.90 0.26
C LEU A 587 -28.56 37.35 1.73
N LEU A 588 -27.44 37.16 2.45
CA LEU A 588 -27.33 37.50 3.87
C LEU A 588 -27.52 39.00 4.14
N LEU A 589 -27.28 39.86 3.14
CA LEU A 589 -27.58 41.30 3.15
C LEU A 589 -29.08 41.64 3.03
N GLN A 590 -29.91 40.76 2.47
CA GLN A 590 -31.36 40.96 2.28
C GLN A 590 -32.19 40.49 3.49
N LEU A 591 -31.58 39.69 4.37
CA LEU A 591 -32.15 39.25 5.63
C LEU A 591 -31.85 40.26 6.76
N ASN A 592 -32.86 40.57 7.57
CA ASN A 592 -32.72 41.40 8.75
C ASN A 592 -32.05 40.60 9.86
N ASN A 593 -30.74 40.73 9.97
CA ASN A 593 -30.15 41.54 11.03
C ASN A 593 -28.64 41.76 10.78
N ILE A 594 -28.25 43.01 10.56
CA ILE A 594 -26.90 43.56 10.86
C ILE A 594 -25.69 42.68 10.43
N HIS A 595 -25.74 42.01 9.28
CA HIS A 595 -24.65 41.12 8.83
C HIS A 595 -23.86 41.60 7.60
N LYS A 596 -23.99 42.89 7.26
CA LYS A 596 -23.12 43.55 6.27
C LYS A 596 -21.64 43.51 6.69
N ASP A 597 -21.36 43.82 7.95
CA ASP A 597 -20.00 43.81 8.48
C ASP A 597 -19.57 42.42 8.97
N LYS A 598 -20.49 41.56 9.45
CA LYS A 598 -20.17 40.15 9.76
C LYS A 598 -19.68 39.39 8.52
N PHE A 599 -20.26 39.63 7.34
CA PHE A 599 -19.73 39.05 6.10
C PHE A 599 -18.35 39.61 5.74
N GLU A 600 -18.16 40.94 5.79
CA GLU A 600 -16.86 41.55 5.43
C GLU A 600 -15.73 41.17 6.39
N PHE A 601 -16.04 40.89 7.66
CA PHE A 601 -15.13 40.32 8.64
C PHE A 601 -14.79 38.85 8.30
N LEU A 602 -15.80 37.99 8.12
CA LEU A 602 -15.62 36.57 7.77
C LEU A 602 -14.98 36.34 6.39
N THR A 603 -14.94 37.36 5.52
CA THR A 603 -14.23 37.31 4.22
C THR A 603 -12.99 38.21 4.13
N GLY A 604 -12.40 38.59 5.27
CA GLY A 604 -10.99 39.02 5.31
C GLY A 604 -10.72 40.53 5.19
N ASN A 605 -11.55 41.40 5.77
CA ASN A 605 -11.16 42.79 6.04
C ASN A 605 -11.11 43.07 7.56
N PRO A 606 -9.92 43.17 8.19
CA PRO A 606 -9.77 43.19 9.65
C PRO A 606 -10.04 44.56 10.31
N ASP A 607 -10.11 45.65 9.53
CA ASP A 607 -10.05 47.04 10.03
C ASP A 607 -11.39 47.64 10.47
N LYS A 608 -12.43 46.82 10.64
CA LYS A 608 -13.76 47.23 11.13
C LYS A 608 -14.11 46.60 12.48
N GLN A 609 -14.83 47.38 13.30
CA GLN A 609 -15.48 46.90 14.52
C GLN A 609 -16.89 46.33 14.21
N PRO A 610 -17.34 45.30 14.95
CA PRO A 610 -18.70 44.75 14.83
C PRO A 610 -19.74 45.66 15.53
N PRO A 611 -21.02 45.70 15.08
CA PRO A 611 -22.09 46.41 15.78
C PRO A 611 -22.76 45.57 16.90
N ASP A 612 -23.36 46.24 17.90
CA ASP A 612 -23.97 45.66 19.12
C ASP A 612 -25.25 44.80 18.85
N PHE A 613 -25.36 43.67 19.55
CA PHE A 613 -26.44 42.67 19.42
C PHE A 613 -26.98 42.27 20.81
N LYS A 614 -28.20 42.72 21.13
CA LYS A 614 -28.97 42.30 22.32
C LYS A 614 -30.42 42.03 21.94
N LYS A 615 -30.65 40.96 21.17
CA LYS A 615 -31.94 40.60 20.57
C LYS A 615 -32.21 39.09 20.61
N ASN A 616 -33.49 38.75 20.64
CA ASN A 616 -34.01 37.41 20.89
C ASN A 616 -34.01 36.57 19.60
N ILE A 617 -34.14 35.24 19.66
CA ILE A 617 -34.07 34.40 18.43
C ILE A 617 -35.12 34.79 17.38
N ALA A 618 -36.32 35.19 17.82
CA ALA A 618 -37.40 35.67 16.97
C ALA A 618 -37.17 37.05 16.33
N ASP A 619 -36.13 37.80 16.72
CA ASP A 619 -35.75 39.05 16.07
C ASP A 619 -34.93 38.85 14.78
N TYR A 620 -34.37 37.66 14.56
CA TYR A 620 -33.52 37.34 13.40
C TYR A 620 -34.33 36.68 12.28
N ASP A 621 -33.99 36.97 11.03
CA ASP A 621 -34.51 36.21 9.88
C ASP A 621 -33.85 34.82 9.75
N PHE A 622 -32.52 34.74 9.90
CA PHE A 622 -31.72 33.51 9.77
C PHE A 622 -30.46 33.58 10.63
N ILE A 623 -30.10 32.47 11.29
CA ILE A 623 -28.87 32.32 12.08
C ILE A 623 -28.02 31.24 11.42
N VAL A 624 -26.86 31.64 10.89
CA VAL A 624 -25.94 30.75 10.15
C VAL A 624 -25.27 29.74 11.08
N LYS A 625 -25.33 28.45 10.75
CA LYS A 625 -24.48 27.37 11.28
C LYS A 625 -23.23 27.19 10.40
N TYR A 626 -23.41 27.06 9.09
CA TYR A 626 -22.30 26.95 8.12
C TYR A 626 -22.51 27.80 6.86
N ILE A 627 -21.41 28.31 6.33
CA ILE A 627 -21.29 28.81 4.96
C ILE A 627 -20.44 27.81 4.19
N TYR A 628 -20.91 27.33 3.03
CA TYR A 628 -20.15 26.40 2.19
C TYR A 628 -19.39 27.19 1.12
N ASP A 629 -18.10 26.92 0.96
CA ASP A 629 -17.19 27.65 0.07
C ASP A 629 -17.19 27.08 -1.35
N LEU A 630 -17.35 25.76 -1.47
CA LEU A 630 -17.32 25.05 -2.75
C LEU A 630 -18.68 25.07 -3.46
N THR A 631 -19.76 25.23 -2.71
CA THR A 631 -21.13 25.06 -3.19
C THR A 631 -22.02 26.20 -2.68
N PRO A 632 -23.02 26.65 -3.46
CA PRO A 632 -23.79 27.87 -3.15
C PRO A 632 -24.88 27.60 -2.09
N HIS A 633 -24.46 27.21 -0.89
CA HIS A 633 -25.32 26.72 0.19
C HIS A 633 -25.07 27.47 1.52
N LEU A 634 -26.08 27.50 2.38
CA LEU A 634 -26.00 28.02 3.75
C LEU A 634 -26.81 27.10 4.68
N ALA A 635 -26.21 26.59 5.75
CA ALA A 635 -26.95 25.84 6.79
C ALA A 635 -27.21 26.73 8.01
N GLY A 636 -28.33 26.55 8.71
CA GLY A 636 -28.66 27.34 9.90
C GLY A 636 -30.14 27.34 10.30
N LYS A 637 -30.48 28.14 11.31
CA LYS A 637 -31.85 28.26 11.84
C LYS A 637 -32.61 29.37 11.13
N LEU A 638 -33.74 29.02 10.52
CA LEU A 638 -34.60 29.93 9.75
C LEU A 638 -35.90 30.20 10.52
N THR A 639 -36.21 31.48 10.74
CA THR A 639 -37.44 31.87 11.43
C THR A 639 -38.59 32.10 10.45
N ARG A 640 -39.82 32.21 10.99
CA ARG A 640 -41.02 32.58 10.22
C ARG A 640 -40.87 33.90 9.43
N SER A 641 -40.03 34.83 9.88
CA SER A 641 -39.75 36.08 9.17
C SER A 641 -38.83 35.84 7.96
N GLY A 642 -37.68 35.20 8.17
CA GLY A 642 -36.73 34.90 7.11
C GLY A 642 -37.31 33.98 6.03
N PHE A 643 -38.08 32.96 6.43
CA PHE A 643 -38.74 32.04 5.52
C PHE A 643 -39.68 32.75 4.52
N ASN A 644 -40.44 33.74 4.98
CA ASN A 644 -41.35 34.51 4.13
C ASN A 644 -40.61 35.40 3.10
N LYS A 645 -39.37 35.81 3.39
CA LYS A 645 -38.48 36.46 2.42
C LYS A 645 -37.91 35.43 1.43
N LEU A 646 -37.19 34.43 1.93
CA LEU A 646 -36.44 33.46 1.10
C LEU A 646 -37.34 32.69 0.13
N LYS A 647 -38.57 32.33 0.51
CA LYS A 647 -39.49 31.58 -0.37
C LYS A 647 -39.94 32.35 -1.62
N ASN A 648 -39.63 33.64 -1.71
CA ASN A 648 -39.89 34.50 -2.85
C ASN A 648 -38.61 35.12 -3.47
N ASP A 649 -37.43 34.82 -2.95
CA ASP A 649 -36.16 35.41 -3.38
C ASP A 649 -35.73 34.85 -4.75
N PRO A 650 -35.36 35.70 -5.72
CA PRO A 650 -35.01 35.24 -7.07
C PRO A 650 -33.67 34.49 -7.14
N ASN A 651 -32.81 34.59 -6.13
CA ASN A 651 -31.51 33.93 -6.05
C ASN A 651 -31.58 32.58 -5.33
N VAL A 652 -32.60 32.35 -4.49
CA VAL A 652 -32.83 31.05 -3.85
C VAL A 652 -33.31 30.04 -4.89
N LYS A 653 -32.71 28.84 -4.85
CA LYS A 653 -33.07 27.66 -5.64
C LYS A 653 -34.02 26.77 -4.82
N MET A 654 -33.64 26.49 -3.57
CA MET A 654 -34.37 25.57 -2.70
C MET A 654 -34.15 25.90 -1.21
N ILE A 655 -35.15 25.60 -0.37
CA ILE A 655 -35.03 25.57 1.09
C ILE A 655 -35.35 24.13 1.51
N GLU A 656 -34.35 23.40 2.00
CA GLU A 656 -34.50 22.03 2.49
C GLU A 656 -34.37 21.97 4.02
N LYS A 657 -34.98 20.97 4.64
CA LYS A 657 -34.81 20.70 6.07
C LYS A 657 -33.43 20.09 6.33
N ASP A 658 -32.78 20.49 7.43
CA ASP A 658 -31.55 19.83 7.89
C ASP A 658 -31.91 18.47 8.52
N ARG A 659 -31.93 17.42 7.69
CA ARG A 659 -32.42 16.09 8.07
C ARG A 659 -31.36 15.32 8.87
N LYS A 660 -31.83 14.41 9.72
CA LYS A 660 -30.94 13.51 10.48
C LYS A 660 -30.46 12.32 9.67
N VAL A 661 -29.28 11.83 10.02
CA VAL A 661 -28.69 10.56 9.60
C VAL A 661 -28.28 9.73 10.81
N TYR A 662 -28.13 8.42 10.61
CA TYR A 662 -27.82 7.43 11.63
C TYR A 662 -26.82 6.37 11.13
N ALA A 663 -25.94 5.92 12.03
CA ALA A 663 -25.07 4.77 11.84
C ALA A 663 -25.85 3.44 11.66
N SER A 664 -25.43 2.53 10.77
CA SER A 664 -26.26 1.39 10.30
C SER A 664 -25.68 -0.02 10.64
N LEU A 665 -25.94 -0.52 11.86
CA LEU A 665 -25.23 -1.66 12.53
C LEU A 665 -25.86 -3.08 12.52
N ASP A 666 -25.01 -4.13 12.70
CA ASP A 666 -25.26 -5.52 13.20
C ASP A 666 -23.97 -6.33 13.69
N TYR A 667 -23.47 -7.50 13.15
CA TYR A 667 -22.35 -8.39 13.72
C TYR A 667 -21.25 -9.04 12.73
N SER A 668 -20.34 -10.01 13.16
CA SER A 668 -19.40 -11.17 12.66
C SER A 668 -17.91 -11.30 12.03
N VAL A 669 -17.55 -11.92 10.85
CA VAL A 669 -16.17 -11.99 10.15
C VAL A 669 -16.17 -12.33 8.59
N PRO A 670 -15.19 -11.94 7.70
CA PRO A 670 -15.30 -11.55 6.23
C PRO A 670 -15.10 -12.60 5.08
N LEU A 671 -15.06 -12.16 3.78
CA LEU A 671 -15.06 -13.01 2.52
C LEU A 671 -14.33 -12.51 1.21
N ILE A 672 -14.05 -11.23 0.93
CA ILE A 672 -13.82 -10.71 -0.47
C ILE A 672 -12.41 -10.85 -1.11
N ASN A 673 -11.66 -11.93 -0.88
CA ASN A 673 -10.30 -12.10 -1.44
C ASN A 673 -9.38 -10.91 -1.08
N GLY A 674 -9.62 -10.27 0.06
CA GLY A 674 -8.88 -9.06 0.50
C GLY A 674 -7.47 -9.43 1.00
N ASP A 675 -7.37 -10.60 1.58
CA ASP A 675 -6.16 -11.36 1.89
C ASP A 675 -5.34 -11.67 0.62
N ASP A 676 -5.95 -12.22 -0.43
CA ASP A 676 -5.27 -12.46 -1.72
C ASP A 676 -4.67 -11.18 -2.30
N VAL A 677 -5.40 -10.07 -2.21
CA VAL A 677 -4.92 -8.75 -2.69
C VAL A 677 -3.83 -8.16 -1.80
N GLN A 678 -3.90 -8.31 -0.49
CA GLN A 678 -2.84 -7.86 0.42
C GLN A 678 -1.53 -8.63 0.22
N ALA A 679 -1.57 -9.81 -0.40
CA ALA A 679 -0.41 -10.54 -0.86
C ALA A 679 0.13 -10.08 -2.24
N LEU A 680 -0.57 -9.22 -2.98
CA LEU A 680 -0.15 -8.74 -4.30
C LEU A 680 0.90 -7.62 -4.23
N TYR A 681 1.75 -7.59 -5.25
CA TYR A 681 2.80 -6.59 -5.41
C TYR A 681 2.77 -5.97 -6.81
N VAL A 682 2.95 -4.65 -6.88
CA VAL A 682 2.99 -3.88 -8.13
C VAL A 682 4.25 -3.03 -8.15
N ASN A 683 5.10 -3.26 -9.16
CA ASN A 683 6.40 -2.59 -9.29
C ASN A 683 7.22 -2.66 -7.98
N GLY A 684 7.19 -3.83 -7.33
CA GLY A 684 7.89 -4.13 -6.08
C GLY A 684 7.25 -3.62 -4.78
N ILE A 685 6.10 -2.95 -4.85
CA ILE A 685 5.40 -2.35 -3.70
C ILE A 685 4.17 -3.20 -3.36
N GLU A 686 3.95 -3.49 -2.06
CA GLU A 686 2.79 -4.19 -1.52
C GLU A 686 1.50 -3.43 -1.83
N LEU A 687 0.43 -4.12 -2.24
CA LEU A 687 -0.90 -3.53 -2.36
C LEU A 687 -1.59 -3.45 -1.01
N ASP A 688 -1.10 -2.52 -0.20
CA ASP A 688 -1.61 -2.17 1.13
C ASP A 688 -2.39 -0.84 1.15
N GLY A 689 -2.39 -0.07 0.05
CA GLY A 689 -2.96 1.27 -0.03
C GLY A 689 -2.02 2.41 0.44
N ASN A 690 -0.78 2.11 0.81
CA ASN A 690 0.23 3.09 1.21
C ASN A 690 0.49 4.15 0.14
N GLY A 691 0.41 5.40 0.58
CA GLY A 691 0.41 6.61 -0.24
C GLY A 691 -0.99 7.25 -0.32
N GLU A 692 -2.04 6.42 -0.34
CA GLU A 692 -3.44 6.86 -0.40
C GLU A 692 -4.00 7.19 1.00
N THR A 693 -5.10 7.94 1.02
CA THR A 693 -5.81 8.32 2.24
C THR A 693 -7.32 8.19 2.07
N ILE A 694 -7.96 7.57 3.06
CA ILE A 694 -9.41 7.36 3.17
C ILE A 694 -9.98 8.41 4.13
N CYS A 695 -10.98 9.20 3.70
CA CYS A 695 -11.73 10.07 4.60
C CYS A 695 -12.90 9.28 5.20
N VAL A 696 -12.95 9.13 6.52
CA VAL A 696 -14.02 8.42 7.25
C VAL A 696 -14.93 9.46 7.89
N ILE A 697 -16.18 9.56 7.40
CA ILE A 697 -17.19 10.49 7.94
C ILE A 697 -18.20 9.68 8.76
N ASP A 698 -18.10 9.79 10.09
CA ASP A 698 -18.74 8.85 11.03
C ASP A 698 -18.82 9.43 12.47
N THR A 699 -18.86 8.60 13.52
CA THR A 699 -18.84 8.99 14.95
C THR A 699 -17.49 9.49 15.47
N GLY A 700 -16.48 9.56 14.60
CA GLY A 700 -15.08 9.76 14.95
C GLY A 700 -14.26 8.48 14.74
N VAL A 701 -12.98 8.49 15.11
CA VAL A 701 -12.11 7.31 15.08
C VAL A 701 -11.25 7.26 16.33
N ASP A 702 -11.28 6.15 17.08
CA ASP A 702 -10.29 5.87 18.13
C ASP A 702 -8.92 5.58 17.50
N TYR A 703 -8.19 6.66 17.23
CA TYR A 703 -6.79 6.64 16.78
C TYR A 703 -5.84 6.11 17.87
N SER A 704 -6.30 6.03 19.13
CA SER A 704 -5.49 5.47 20.22
C SER A 704 -5.49 3.94 20.19
N HIS A 705 -6.50 3.32 19.55
CA HIS A 705 -6.55 1.90 19.27
C HIS A 705 -5.25 1.40 18.58
N PRO A 706 -4.61 0.31 19.03
CA PRO A 706 -3.31 -0.13 18.53
C PRO A 706 -3.26 -0.36 17.01
N SER A 707 -4.30 -0.95 16.43
CA SER A 707 -4.39 -1.21 14.98
C SER A 707 -4.67 0.03 14.12
N LEU A 708 -5.06 1.15 14.74
CA LEU A 708 -5.35 2.43 14.09
C LEU A 708 -4.26 3.48 14.39
N GLY A 709 -3.16 3.09 15.03
CA GLY A 709 -1.95 3.90 15.16
C GLY A 709 -1.31 3.88 16.54
N ASN A 710 -2.03 3.43 17.58
CA ASN A 710 -1.59 3.53 18.98
C ASN A 710 -1.28 4.99 19.40
N CYS A 711 -2.08 5.93 18.90
CA CYS A 711 -1.79 7.36 18.94
C CYS A 711 -2.29 7.99 20.23
N SER A 712 -1.35 8.46 21.07
CA SER A 712 -1.65 9.05 22.38
C SER A 712 -1.38 10.56 22.40
N LEU A 713 -2.34 11.32 22.95
CA LEU A 713 -2.19 12.72 23.36
C LEU A 713 -0.91 13.00 24.16
N ALA A 714 -0.39 12.02 24.90
CA ALA A 714 0.51 12.22 26.02
C ALA A 714 2.03 12.20 25.68
N ASN A 715 2.42 12.09 24.41
CA ASN A 715 3.84 11.86 24.03
C ASN A 715 4.38 12.70 22.86
N LEU A 716 3.95 13.97 22.75
CA LEU A 716 4.94 14.99 22.39
C LEU A 716 5.81 15.25 23.63
N PRO A 717 7.16 15.30 23.53
CA PRO A 717 7.94 15.89 24.60
C PRO A 717 7.52 17.35 24.70
N ASP A 718 7.07 17.80 25.89
CA ASP A 718 6.81 19.21 26.16
C ASP A 718 8.04 20.01 25.67
N PRO A 719 7.90 20.83 24.60
CA PRO A 719 8.96 21.70 24.14
C PRO A 719 9.50 22.41 25.37
N SER A 720 10.82 22.35 25.59
CA SER A 720 11.44 22.82 26.83
C SER A 720 11.41 24.34 26.89
N GLY A 721 10.21 24.86 27.13
CA GLY A 721 9.84 26.23 26.86
C GLY A 721 10.42 27.17 27.89
N GLU A 722 10.79 28.35 27.45
CA GLU A 722 11.06 29.44 28.36
C GLU A 722 9.73 29.81 29.04
N PRO A 723 9.66 29.81 30.39
CA PRO A 723 8.47 30.26 31.09
C PRO A 723 8.12 31.68 30.65
N TYR A 724 6.85 31.87 30.30
CA TYR A 724 6.28 33.14 29.93
C TYR A 724 5.10 33.43 30.85
N SER A 725 4.58 34.66 30.81
CA SER A 725 3.36 34.99 31.50
C SER A 725 2.66 36.07 30.72
N LEU A 726 1.61 35.66 30.01
CA LEU A 726 0.66 36.55 29.37
C LEU A 726 -0.73 35.99 29.64
N SER A 727 -1.57 36.81 30.25
CA SER A 727 -2.91 36.47 30.70
C SER A 727 -3.84 37.57 30.22
N THR A 728 -5.02 37.22 29.70
CA THR A 728 -6.01 38.23 29.32
C THR A 728 -6.72 38.77 30.56
N PRO A 729 -7.44 39.90 30.50
CA PRO A 729 -8.45 40.19 31.52
C PRO A 729 -9.43 39.00 31.58
N HIS A 730 -9.77 38.55 32.79
CA HIS A 730 -10.55 37.34 33.02
C HIS A 730 -11.77 37.61 33.94
N PRO A 731 -13.02 37.37 33.48
CA PRO A 731 -13.39 37.19 32.07
C PRO A 731 -12.99 38.43 31.24
N TYR A 732 -12.81 38.25 29.94
CA TYR A 732 -12.60 39.40 29.05
C TYR A 732 -13.86 40.24 28.93
N SER A 733 -13.76 41.46 28.40
CA SER A 733 -14.93 42.26 28.08
C SER A 733 -15.47 41.94 26.69
N ASN A 734 -16.74 42.23 26.47
CA ASN A 734 -17.33 42.38 25.15
C ASN A 734 -16.52 43.44 24.34
N ASN A 735 -16.41 43.28 23.01
CA ASN A 735 -15.66 44.17 22.10
C ASN A 735 -14.17 44.35 22.44
N TYR A 736 -13.56 43.39 23.14
CA TYR A 736 -12.15 43.39 23.48
C TYR A 736 -11.33 42.94 22.26
N ASP A 737 -10.67 43.88 21.61
CA ASP A 737 -9.76 43.65 20.48
C ASP A 737 -8.36 44.12 20.88
N ASN A 738 -7.48 43.17 21.23
CA ASN A 738 -6.13 43.45 21.73
C ASN A 738 -5.11 42.46 21.14
N THR A 739 -3.92 42.97 20.78
CA THR A 739 -2.85 42.20 20.15
C THR A 739 -1.56 42.31 20.95
N TRP A 740 -1.05 41.18 21.43
CA TRP A 740 0.21 41.06 22.14
C TRP A 740 1.28 40.50 21.21
N THR A 741 2.32 41.30 20.94
CA THR A 741 3.49 40.85 20.18
C THR A 741 4.52 40.24 21.13
N ILE A 742 5.00 39.04 20.82
CA ILE A 742 6.05 38.34 21.56
C ILE A 742 7.22 38.09 20.61
N THR A 743 8.39 38.65 20.96
CA THR A 743 9.62 38.52 20.17
C THR A 743 10.74 37.88 20.98
N ARG A 744 11.55 37.02 20.37
CA ARG A 744 12.75 36.39 20.94
C ARG A 744 13.92 36.40 19.94
N PRO A 745 14.67 37.52 19.85
CA PRO A 745 15.59 37.76 18.74
C PRO A 745 16.58 36.62 18.48
N GLY A 746 16.57 36.12 17.25
CA GLY A 746 17.43 35.01 16.82
C GLY A 746 16.87 33.60 17.04
N TRP A 747 15.64 33.46 17.53
CA TRP A 747 14.87 32.20 17.41
C TRP A 747 14.56 31.91 15.93
N SER A 748 14.47 30.63 15.58
CA SER A 748 14.16 30.17 14.22
C SER A 748 12.66 30.15 13.93
N SER A 749 11.87 29.90 14.98
CA SER A 749 10.42 29.96 15.00
C SER A 749 9.96 30.27 16.43
N ILE A 750 8.70 30.65 16.62
CA ILE A 750 8.14 30.88 17.96
C ILE A 750 6.69 30.41 18.08
N ALA A 751 6.41 29.59 19.09
CA ALA A 751 5.07 29.21 19.55
C ALA A 751 4.86 29.62 21.01
N VAL A 752 3.58 29.69 21.42
CA VAL A 752 3.14 29.90 22.81
C VAL A 752 2.47 28.63 23.35
N HIS A 753 2.58 28.36 24.64
CA HIS A 753 1.75 27.35 25.31
C HIS A 753 0.57 28.04 25.99
N PHE A 754 -0.66 27.69 25.61
CA PHE A 754 -1.84 28.10 26.34
C PHE A 754 -2.06 27.14 27.51
N SER A 755 -1.85 27.61 28.74
CA SER A 755 -2.23 26.88 29.95
C SER A 755 -3.73 26.88 30.21
N ARG A 756 -4.47 27.81 29.57
CA ARG A 756 -5.93 27.85 29.52
C ARG A 756 -6.38 28.65 28.30
N LEU A 757 -7.44 28.22 27.61
CA LEU A 757 -7.98 28.88 26.42
C LEU A 757 -9.49 28.57 26.31
N GLU A 758 -10.32 29.56 26.61
CA GLU A 758 -11.78 29.44 26.75
C GLU A 758 -12.44 30.72 26.23
N THR A 759 -13.31 30.60 25.21
CA THR A 759 -13.90 31.69 24.42
C THR A 759 -15.27 31.30 23.88
N GLU A 760 -16.20 32.24 23.62
CA GLU A 760 -17.49 31.89 22.98
C GLU A 760 -17.28 31.30 21.57
N LYS A 761 -17.63 30.02 21.40
CA LYS A 761 -17.37 29.26 20.18
C LYS A 761 -18.12 29.81 18.96
N GLY A 762 -17.36 30.26 17.97
CA GLY A 762 -17.88 30.83 16.71
C GLY A 762 -18.12 32.34 16.75
N TRP A 763 -17.74 33.02 17.83
CA TRP A 763 -18.01 34.44 18.06
C TRP A 763 -16.79 35.18 18.62
N ASP A 764 -16.13 34.60 19.62
CA ASP A 764 -14.87 35.08 20.20
C ASP A 764 -13.68 34.31 19.66
N TYR A 765 -12.56 35.01 19.43
CA TYR A 765 -11.47 34.46 18.62
C TYR A 765 -10.08 34.83 19.14
N VAL A 766 -9.21 33.82 19.27
CA VAL A 766 -7.77 33.99 19.48
C VAL A 766 -7.03 33.66 18.19
N TYR A 767 -6.42 34.68 17.60
CA TYR A 767 -5.63 34.59 16.37
C TYR A 767 -4.15 34.38 16.70
N ILE A 768 -3.50 33.50 15.94
CA ILE A 768 -2.05 33.39 15.87
C ILE A 768 -1.61 34.02 14.55
N LEU A 769 -0.83 35.11 14.63
CA LEU A 769 -0.36 35.87 13.47
C LEU A 769 1.17 35.92 13.41
N ASP A 770 1.72 36.08 12.21
CA ASP A 770 3.14 36.34 11.99
C ASP A 770 3.56 37.81 12.20
N ALA A 771 4.85 38.08 12.05
CA ALA A 771 5.40 39.43 12.13
C ALA A 771 4.74 40.43 11.16
N ASN A 772 4.16 39.95 10.05
CA ASN A 772 3.50 40.72 9.00
C ASN A 772 1.96 40.75 9.15
N ASP A 773 1.42 40.28 10.27
CA ASP A 773 -0.03 40.14 10.55
C ASP A 773 -0.75 39.07 9.70
N THR A 774 0.01 38.16 9.09
CA THR A 774 -0.52 36.99 8.38
C THR A 774 -1.10 36.01 9.39
N GLN A 775 -2.40 35.69 9.29
CA GLN A 775 -3.03 34.67 10.13
C GLN A 775 -2.53 33.27 9.79
N LEU A 776 -2.03 32.56 10.81
CA LEU A 776 -1.53 31.18 10.70
C LEU A 776 -2.41 30.16 11.44
N LYS A 777 -3.13 30.59 12.49
CA LYS A 777 -4.18 29.78 13.17
C LYS A 777 -5.22 30.69 13.81
N LEU A 778 -6.38 30.10 14.06
CA LEU A 778 -7.51 30.68 14.77
C LEU A 778 -8.00 29.64 15.79
N PHE A 779 -8.35 30.10 16.99
CA PHE A 779 -9.00 29.30 18.03
C PHE A 779 -10.29 29.99 18.46
N SER A 780 -11.34 29.21 18.75
CA SER A 780 -12.63 29.69 19.25
C SER A 780 -13.39 28.55 19.93
N GLY A 781 -13.84 28.76 21.17
CA GLY A 781 -14.37 27.71 22.04
C GLY A 781 -13.49 27.45 23.27
N HIS A 782 -13.76 26.34 23.95
CA HIS A 782 -12.95 25.85 25.08
C HIS A 782 -11.95 24.81 24.60
N TYR A 783 -10.70 24.89 25.07
CA TYR A 783 -9.65 23.94 24.76
C TYR A 783 -8.89 23.52 26.01
N THR A 784 -8.44 22.26 26.01
CA THR A 784 -7.45 21.76 26.95
C THR A 784 -6.09 22.47 26.76
N PRO A 785 -5.20 22.48 27.77
CA PRO A 785 -3.91 23.16 27.68
C PRO A 785 -3.10 22.65 26.47
N ARG A 786 -2.71 23.56 25.57
CA ARG A 786 -2.12 23.21 24.26
C ARG A 786 -1.13 24.26 23.76
N TRP A 787 -0.16 23.81 22.98
CA TRP A 787 0.73 24.71 22.24
C TRP A 787 0.00 25.30 21.02
N SER A 788 0.36 26.55 20.68
CA SER A 788 0.02 27.17 19.41
C SER A 788 0.86 26.57 18.28
N VAL A 789 0.46 26.91 17.06
CA VAL A 789 1.31 26.77 15.88
C VAL A 789 2.56 27.64 16.04
N SER A 790 3.69 27.17 15.51
CA SER A 790 4.94 27.92 15.43
C SER A 790 4.93 28.87 14.25
N VAL A 791 5.14 30.13 14.55
CA VAL A 791 5.35 31.19 13.58
C VAL A 791 6.81 31.17 13.10
N PRO A 792 7.10 31.16 11.79
CA PRO A 792 8.47 31.26 11.28
C PRO A 792 9.12 32.60 11.64
N GLY A 793 10.39 32.56 12.07
CA GLY A 793 11.12 33.74 12.55
C GLY A 793 10.97 33.96 14.06
N ASP A 794 11.42 35.12 14.54
CA ASP A 794 11.57 35.40 15.97
C ASP A 794 10.39 36.13 16.62
N THR A 795 9.28 36.35 15.91
CA THR A 795 8.13 37.16 16.36
C THR A 795 6.78 36.52 16.04
N ILE A 796 5.98 36.26 17.07
CA ILE A 796 4.56 35.87 17.03
C ILE A 796 3.70 37.03 17.52
N LYS A 797 2.48 37.16 17.00
CA LYS A 797 1.46 38.03 17.58
C LYS A 797 0.26 37.17 17.96
N ILE A 798 -0.21 37.32 19.19
CA ILE A 798 -1.46 36.74 19.67
C ILE A 798 -2.49 37.86 19.69
N ARG A 799 -3.68 37.67 19.11
CA ARG A 799 -4.78 38.65 19.18
C ARG A 799 -6.02 38.00 19.72
N LEU A 800 -6.56 38.51 20.82
CA LEU A 800 -7.93 38.20 21.25
C LEU A 800 -8.84 39.27 20.65
N LYS A 801 -9.84 38.86 19.88
CA LYS A 801 -10.92 39.73 19.39
C LYS A 801 -12.27 39.12 19.76
N THR A 802 -13.07 39.87 20.52
CA THR A 802 -14.33 39.38 21.09
C THR A 802 -15.57 40.07 20.53
N ASP A 803 -16.66 39.33 20.61
CA ASP A 803 -18.03 39.66 20.26
C ASP A 803 -18.64 40.70 21.22
N VAL A 804 -19.85 41.14 20.90
CA VAL A 804 -20.63 42.11 21.66
C VAL A 804 -21.39 41.50 22.85
N SER A 805 -21.36 40.17 23.04
CA SER A 805 -22.19 39.42 23.97
C SER A 805 -21.42 38.49 24.94
N VAL A 806 -21.48 37.16 24.81
CA VAL A 806 -21.13 36.21 25.89
C VAL A 806 -19.64 36.23 26.21
N THR A 807 -19.26 36.64 27.43
CA THR A 807 -17.86 36.63 27.87
C THR A 807 -17.50 35.36 28.61
N ASP A 808 -16.42 34.71 28.18
CA ASP A 808 -15.78 33.59 28.88
C ASP A 808 -14.45 34.04 29.52
N TYR A 809 -13.61 33.09 29.97
CA TYR A 809 -12.34 33.37 30.61
C TYR A 809 -11.39 34.17 29.70
N GLY A 810 -11.03 33.64 28.53
CA GLY A 810 -10.02 34.18 27.63
C GLY A 810 -8.85 33.22 27.48
N PHE A 811 -7.61 33.70 27.65
CA PHE A 811 -6.46 32.80 27.66
C PHE A 811 -5.37 33.15 28.68
N ASP A 812 -4.67 32.10 29.15
CA ASP A 812 -3.40 32.18 29.85
C ASP A 812 -2.31 31.51 28.99
N ILE A 813 -1.14 32.14 28.90
CA ILE A 813 0.09 31.61 28.31
C ILE A 813 1.17 31.55 29.39
N ASP A 814 1.70 30.35 29.64
CA ASP A 814 2.73 30.06 30.66
C ASP A 814 4.12 29.72 30.08
N LYS A 815 4.24 29.47 28.76
CA LYS A 815 5.52 29.17 28.09
C LYS A 815 5.59 29.68 26.65
N ILE A 816 6.80 29.75 26.12
CA ILE A 816 7.11 29.88 24.68
C ILE A 816 8.31 29.00 24.27
N ALA A 817 8.44 28.64 22.99
CA ALA A 817 9.54 27.77 22.51
C ALA A 817 10.06 28.08 21.09
N ASP A 818 11.39 27.96 20.90
CA ASP A 818 12.07 27.87 19.59
C ASP A 818 12.06 26.42 19.10
N SER A 819 10.91 25.98 18.63
CA SER A 819 10.74 24.67 18.01
C SER A 819 9.68 24.74 16.93
N SER A 820 9.77 23.88 15.92
CA SER A 820 8.79 23.79 14.85
C SER A 820 7.57 22.97 15.28
N ILE A 821 6.78 23.51 16.21
CA ILE A 821 5.44 23.02 16.56
C ILE A 821 4.50 23.39 15.42
N TYR A 822 4.47 22.59 14.36
CA TYR A 822 3.37 22.70 13.41
C TYR A 822 2.04 22.41 14.13
N ASP A 823 0.98 23.13 13.77
CA ASP A 823 -0.40 22.79 14.16
C ASP A 823 -0.59 21.31 13.82
N THR A 824 -0.64 20.41 14.81
CA THR A 824 -0.50 18.98 14.50
C THR A 824 -1.76 18.49 13.82
N PRO A 825 -1.68 18.02 12.56
CA PRO A 825 -2.58 16.97 12.10
C PRO A 825 -2.36 15.79 13.05
N LEU A 826 -3.40 15.33 13.77
CA LEU A 826 -3.41 14.25 14.78
C LEU A 826 -2.03 13.68 15.20
N TRP A 827 -1.25 14.53 15.88
CA TRP A 827 0.08 14.25 16.43
C TRP A 827 1.06 13.57 15.46
N ASN A 828 1.99 12.76 15.99
CA ASN A 828 2.90 11.96 15.18
C ASN A 828 2.26 10.60 14.79
N CYS A 829 0.95 10.60 14.51
CA CYS A 829 0.20 9.39 14.23
C CYS A 829 0.48 8.91 12.80
N PRO A 830 1.00 7.69 12.59
CA PRO A 830 1.34 7.22 11.24
C PRO A 830 0.10 6.84 10.40
N LYS A 831 -1.07 6.77 11.04
CA LYS A 831 -2.24 6.07 10.51
C LYS A 831 -3.48 6.94 10.38
N VAL A 832 -4.07 7.40 11.49
CA VAL A 832 -5.11 8.44 11.47
C VAL A 832 -4.40 9.80 11.53
N ILE A 833 -4.24 10.45 10.38
CA ILE A 833 -3.25 11.54 10.20
C ILE A 833 -3.80 12.94 10.41
N ASP A 834 -5.11 13.17 10.26
CA ASP A 834 -5.76 14.45 10.58
C ASP A 834 -7.25 14.21 10.79
N GLY A 835 -7.96 15.22 11.30
CA GLY A 835 -9.41 15.17 11.38
C GLY A 835 -10.06 16.44 11.91
N MET A 836 -11.39 16.38 12.04
CA MET A 836 -12.20 17.42 12.66
C MET A 836 -13.40 16.81 13.36
N ASP A 837 -13.86 17.49 14.41
CA ASP A 837 -15.17 17.29 15.00
C ASP A 837 -16.14 18.42 14.60
N PHE A 838 -17.34 18.01 14.20
CA PHE A 838 -18.46 18.90 13.86
C PHE A 838 -19.59 18.84 14.90
N VAL A 839 -19.42 18.06 15.99
CA VAL A 839 -20.49 17.69 16.92
C VAL A 839 -20.19 18.14 18.36
N ASN A 840 -19.10 17.65 18.95
CA ASN A 840 -18.77 17.80 20.37
C ASN A 840 -18.11 19.16 20.70
N SER A 841 -17.72 19.90 19.66
CA SER A 841 -17.24 21.28 19.64
C SER A 841 -15.79 21.57 20.03
N ASP A 842 -14.88 20.66 19.70
CA ASP A 842 -13.43 20.87 19.72
C ASP A 842 -12.80 20.59 18.32
N ASP A 843 -11.49 20.35 18.25
CA ASP A 843 -10.79 19.92 17.02
C ASP A 843 -10.58 18.37 17.01
N ASP A 844 -11.16 17.61 17.95
CA ASP A 844 -10.78 16.23 18.25
C ASP A 844 -11.80 15.20 17.71
N PRO A 845 -11.48 14.47 16.63
CA PRO A 845 -12.37 13.49 16.01
C PRO A 845 -12.41 12.14 16.77
N MET A 846 -12.12 12.11 18.07
CA MET A 846 -12.19 10.90 18.90
C MET A 846 -13.59 10.26 18.85
N ASP A 847 -13.64 8.93 18.76
CA ASP A 847 -14.89 8.18 18.71
C ASP A 847 -15.47 7.93 20.12
N ASP A 848 -16.64 8.51 20.40
CA ASP A 848 -17.39 8.33 21.65
C ASP A 848 -18.54 7.30 21.54
N ASN A 849 -18.68 6.62 20.39
CA ASN A 849 -19.70 5.60 20.12
C ASN A 849 -19.11 4.22 19.79
N GLY A 850 -17.96 4.19 19.10
CA GLY A 850 -17.32 2.97 18.60
C GLY A 850 -17.85 2.50 17.24
N HIS A 851 -18.54 3.35 16.46
CA HIS A 851 -18.97 3.01 15.10
C HIS A 851 -17.87 3.30 14.09
N GLY A 852 -17.44 4.56 13.98
CA GLY A 852 -16.41 4.98 13.04
C GLY A 852 -15.05 4.32 13.26
N THR A 853 -14.72 3.95 14.50
CA THR A 853 -13.56 3.08 14.82
C THR A 853 -13.63 1.73 14.11
N HIS A 854 -14.82 1.11 14.03
CA HIS A 854 -15.01 -0.18 13.36
C HIS A 854 -14.98 -0.04 11.84
N VAL A 855 -15.59 1.03 11.32
CA VAL A 855 -15.57 1.38 9.90
C VAL A 855 -14.14 1.66 9.42
N ALA A 856 -13.38 2.46 10.16
CA ALA A 856 -11.96 2.72 9.93
C ALA A 856 -11.11 1.44 10.06
N GLY A 857 -11.44 0.58 11.02
CA GLY A 857 -10.84 -0.74 11.17
C GLY A 857 -11.03 -1.63 9.95
N ILE A 858 -12.24 -1.74 9.40
CA ILE A 858 -12.48 -2.54 8.19
C ILE A 858 -11.77 -1.94 6.98
N ALA A 859 -11.79 -0.61 6.85
CA ALA A 859 -11.14 0.06 5.74
C ALA A 859 -9.62 -0.16 5.78
N ALA A 860 -8.98 -0.10 6.96
CA ALA A 860 -7.53 0.07 7.04
C ALA A 860 -6.82 -0.44 8.32
N SER A 861 -7.43 -1.23 9.21
CA SER A 861 -6.76 -1.79 10.41
C SER A 861 -5.39 -2.42 10.10
N MET A 862 -4.37 -2.07 10.89
CA MET A 862 -3.01 -2.62 10.81
C MET A 862 -2.81 -3.89 11.65
N ASP A 863 -3.88 -4.45 12.21
CA ASP A 863 -3.81 -5.70 12.98
C ASP A 863 -3.48 -6.90 12.10
N LEU A 864 -2.81 -7.92 12.64
CA LEU A 864 -2.44 -9.13 11.90
C LEU A 864 -3.57 -10.17 11.83
N THR A 865 -4.53 -10.15 12.76
CA THR A 865 -5.68 -11.07 12.79
C THR A 865 -6.93 -10.43 12.17
N TYR A 866 -7.13 -9.14 12.43
CA TYR A 866 -8.26 -8.34 11.95
C TYR A 866 -7.76 -7.19 11.06
N ARG A 867 -6.98 -7.56 10.03
CA ARG A 867 -6.40 -6.65 9.05
C ARG A 867 -7.51 -6.00 8.22
N GLY A 868 -7.47 -4.68 8.11
CA GLY A 868 -8.39 -3.93 7.24
C GLY A 868 -7.99 -4.08 5.79
N ILE A 869 -8.90 -3.78 4.85
CA ILE A 869 -8.71 -4.07 3.42
C ILE A 869 -7.51 -3.31 2.82
N ALA A 870 -7.30 -2.05 3.20
CA ALA A 870 -6.13 -1.26 2.82
C ALA A 870 -5.25 -0.93 4.06
N PRO A 871 -4.45 -1.88 4.57
CA PRO A 871 -3.76 -1.77 5.85
C PRO A 871 -2.62 -0.73 5.88
N GLY A 872 -2.13 -0.30 4.73
CA GLY A 872 -1.17 0.80 4.56
C GLY A 872 -1.80 2.16 4.22
N ALA A 873 -3.07 2.20 3.80
CA ALA A 873 -3.77 3.46 3.55
C ALA A 873 -3.94 4.28 4.83
N ARG A 874 -3.80 5.60 4.73
CA ARG A 874 -3.96 6.52 5.87
C ARG A 874 -5.44 6.88 6.05
N ILE A 875 -5.82 7.32 7.24
CA ILE A 875 -7.19 7.74 7.57
C ILE A 875 -7.19 9.23 7.88
N VAL A 876 -8.19 9.95 7.38
CA VAL A 876 -8.60 11.26 7.88
C VAL A 876 -9.98 11.09 8.52
N ALA A 877 -10.10 11.47 9.79
CA ALA A 877 -11.30 11.23 10.59
C ALA A 877 -12.20 12.48 10.64
N MET A 878 -13.48 12.33 10.31
CA MET A 878 -14.47 13.40 10.38
C MET A 878 -15.60 12.95 11.31
N LYS A 879 -15.62 13.48 12.53
CA LYS A 879 -16.70 13.23 13.49
C LYS A 879 -17.89 14.10 13.13
N ALA A 880 -18.90 13.46 12.53
CA ALA A 880 -20.15 14.07 12.06
C ALA A 880 -21.40 13.43 12.70
N LEU A 881 -21.22 12.35 13.45
CA LEU A 881 -22.23 11.67 14.26
C LEU A 881 -21.90 11.79 15.76
N ASP A 882 -22.92 11.96 16.59
CA ASP A 882 -22.82 12.06 18.05
C ASP A 882 -22.58 10.70 18.73
N ALA A 883 -22.44 10.72 20.06
CA ALA A 883 -22.31 9.51 20.89
C ALA A 883 -23.48 8.51 20.75
N ASN A 884 -24.63 8.92 20.19
CA ASN A 884 -25.78 8.06 19.89
C ASN A 884 -25.74 7.50 18.46
N GLY A 885 -24.74 7.87 17.65
CA GLY A 885 -24.64 7.52 16.24
C GLY A 885 -25.52 8.37 15.32
N SER A 886 -25.93 9.58 15.74
CA SER A 886 -26.81 10.48 14.98
C SER A 886 -26.15 11.80 14.60
N GLY A 887 -26.36 12.26 13.37
CA GLY A 887 -25.86 13.56 12.87
C GLY A 887 -26.89 14.25 11.97
N TYR A 888 -26.51 15.38 11.38
CA TYR A 888 -27.36 16.16 10.47
C TYR A 888 -26.71 16.33 9.08
N PHE A 889 -27.53 16.51 8.04
CA PHE A 889 -27.08 16.76 6.67
C PHE A 889 -26.06 17.92 6.61
N SER A 890 -26.23 18.95 7.42
CA SER A 890 -25.30 20.10 7.47
C SER A 890 -23.89 19.72 7.94
N ASP A 891 -23.75 18.78 8.87
CA ASP A 891 -22.46 18.31 9.41
C ASP A 891 -21.80 17.30 8.45
N ILE A 892 -22.59 16.46 7.79
CA ILE A 892 -22.14 15.61 6.67
C ILE A 892 -21.61 16.46 5.52
N ASN A 893 -22.33 17.51 5.13
CA ASN A 893 -21.89 18.45 4.10
C ASN A 893 -20.59 19.18 4.48
N ALA A 894 -20.43 19.56 5.75
CA ALA A 894 -19.21 20.20 6.25
C ALA A 894 -18.02 19.23 6.18
N SER A 895 -18.24 17.98 6.59
CA SER A 895 -17.26 16.89 6.51
C SER A 895 -16.82 16.58 5.09
N ILE A 896 -17.76 16.44 4.13
CA ILE A 896 -17.43 16.22 2.71
C ILE A 896 -16.63 17.41 2.15
N GLN A 897 -17.06 18.65 2.43
CA GLN A 897 -16.32 19.84 2.03
C GLN A 897 -14.90 19.84 2.63
N GLN A 898 -14.73 19.40 3.88
CA GLN A 898 -13.45 19.32 4.54
C GLN A 898 -12.53 18.29 3.88
N CYS A 899 -13.02 17.08 3.62
CA CYS A 899 -12.32 16.04 2.86
C CYS A 899 -11.88 16.54 1.48
N ILE A 900 -12.75 17.27 0.75
CA ILE A 900 -12.38 17.88 -0.54
C ILE A 900 -11.28 18.94 -0.35
N SER A 901 -11.41 19.84 0.63
CA SER A 901 -10.43 20.91 0.87
C SER A 901 -9.05 20.39 1.30
N TRP A 902 -9.00 19.17 1.83
CA TRP A 902 -7.78 18.48 2.24
C TRP A 902 -7.29 17.43 1.23
N LYS A 903 -7.94 17.32 0.06
CA LYS A 903 -7.59 16.32 -0.96
C LYS A 903 -6.10 16.32 -1.25
N ASP A 904 -5.55 17.47 -1.63
CA ASP A 904 -4.16 17.56 -2.10
C ASP A 904 -3.16 17.66 -0.93
N LYS A 905 -3.61 18.16 0.23
CA LYS A 905 -2.88 18.13 1.51
C LYS A 905 -2.55 16.69 1.93
N TYR A 906 -3.47 15.75 1.68
CA TYR A 906 -3.35 14.37 2.17
C TYR A 906 -3.46 13.25 1.13
N ASN A 907 -3.56 13.55 -0.17
CA ASN A 907 -3.87 12.57 -1.23
C ASN A 907 -5.13 11.74 -0.88
N ILE A 908 -6.23 12.43 -0.57
CA ILE A 908 -7.52 11.76 -0.31
C ILE A 908 -8.07 11.20 -1.63
N SER A 909 -8.29 9.89 -1.62
CA SER A 909 -8.69 9.09 -2.78
C SER A 909 -10.15 8.67 -2.75
N VAL A 910 -10.70 8.49 -1.55
CA VAL A 910 -12.07 8.03 -1.29
C VAL A 910 -12.63 8.64 0.00
N ILE A 911 -13.93 8.88 0.01
CA ILE A 911 -14.73 9.19 1.20
C ILE A 911 -15.61 7.98 1.49
N THR A 912 -15.66 7.53 2.75
CA THR A 912 -16.60 6.48 3.20
C THR A 912 -17.61 7.05 4.20
N MET A 913 -18.89 6.73 3.98
CA MET A 913 -20.02 7.16 4.81
C MET A 913 -20.90 5.95 5.16
N SER A 914 -20.71 5.44 6.36
CA SER A 914 -21.42 4.27 6.88
C SER A 914 -22.68 4.70 7.66
N LEU A 915 -23.57 5.41 6.96
CA LEU A 915 -24.71 6.11 7.55
C LEU A 915 -25.85 6.31 6.55
N GLY A 916 -27.09 6.44 7.06
CA GLY A 916 -28.29 6.64 6.26
C GLY A 916 -29.39 7.44 6.99
N ASP A 917 -30.36 7.97 6.25
CA ASP A 917 -31.54 8.68 6.80
C ASP A 917 -32.72 7.77 7.17
N GLY A 918 -32.64 6.46 6.90
CA GLY A 918 -33.72 5.49 7.14
C GLY A 918 -34.89 5.59 6.16
N GLY A 919 -34.73 6.24 5.00
CA GLY A 919 -35.78 6.34 3.97
C GLY A 919 -35.68 5.27 2.87
N GLU A 920 -36.81 4.98 2.21
CA GLU A 920 -36.89 4.12 1.02
C GLU A 920 -36.99 5.00 -0.24
N TYR A 921 -35.92 5.06 -1.04
CA TYR A 921 -35.87 5.85 -2.28
C TYR A 921 -35.31 5.03 -3.46
N ASN A 922 -35.97 5.11 -4.62
CA ASN A 922 -35.59 4.42 -5.85
C ASN A 922 -35.53 5.34 -7.10
N ASN A 923 -35.71 6.66 -6.93
CA ASN A 923 -35.66 7.64 -8.01
C ASN A 923 -34.64 8.75 -7.69
N PRO A 924 -33.33 8.53 -7.95
CA PRO A 924 -32.26 9.46 -7.58
C PRO A 924 -32.54 10.91 -8.01
N ALA A 925 -32.91 11.10 -9.28
CA ALA A 925 -33.11 12.40 -9.90
C ALA A 925 -34.21 13.29 -9.26
N THR A 926 -35.14 12.69 -8.52
CA THR A 926 -36.22 13.42 -7.83
C THR A 926 -36.18 13.33 -6.31
N GLN A 927 -35.70 12.19 -5.77
CA GLN A 927 -35.72 11.90 -4.33
C GLN A 927 -34.38 12.19 -3.63
N CYS A 928 -33.25 12.20 -4.34
CA CYS A 928 -31.92 12.19 -3.70
C CYS A 928 -30.98 13.27 -4.27
N ASP A 929 -30.76 13.27 -5.58
CA ASP A 929 -29.93 14.25 -6.30
C ASP A 929 -30.28 15.73 -6.04
N PRO A 930 -31.57 16.10 -5.78
CA PRO A 930 -31.88 17.48 -5.43
C PRO A 930 -31.32 17.96 -4.09
N TYR A 931 -30.97 17.08 -3.14
CA TYR A 931 -30.60 17.41 -1.76
C TYR A 931 -29.10 17.67 -1.58
N THR A 932 -28.71 18.44 -0.56
CA THR A 932 -27.32 18.91 -0.44
C THR A 932 -26.22 17.84 -0.28
N PRO A 933 -26.40 16.70 0.42
CA PRO A 933 -25.37 15.66 0.45
C PRO A 933 -25.07 15.08 -0.93
N ALA A 934 -26.09 14.88 -1.77
CA ALA A 934 -25.92 14.42 -3.15
C ALA A 934 -25.16 15.45 -4.00
N ASN A 935 -25.48 16.74 -3.85
CA ASN A 935 -24.74 17.83 -4.51
C ASN A 935 -23.24 17.85 -4.12
N GLN A 936 -22.92 17.60 -2.84
CA GLN A 936 -21.53 17.55 -2.36
C GLN A 936 -20.78 16.30 -2.86
N ILE A 937 -21.41 15.11 -2.81
CA ILE A 937 -20.88 13.86 -3.37
C ILE A 937 -20.57 14.01 -4.87
N LYS A 938 -21.51 14.58 -5.63
CA LYS A 938 -21.33 14.84 -7.06
C LYS A 938 -20.14 15.75 -7.36
N ILE A 939 -19.89 16.75 -6.51
CA ILE A 939 -18.75 17.64 -6.67
C ILE A 939 -17.43 16.96 -6.26
N ALA A 940 -17.43 16.13 -5.21
CA ALA A 940 -16.30 15.27 -4.87
C ALA A 940 -15.89 14.37 -6.06
N ARG A 941 -16.89 13.74 -6.71
CA ARG A 941 -16.73 12.89 -7.89
C ARG A 941 -16.21 13.67 -9.10
N ASP A 942 -17.01 14.61 -9.60
CA ASP A 942 -16.85 15.21 -10.93
C ASP A 942 -15.72 16.25 -11.01
N ASN A 943 -15.52 17.03 -9.95
CA ASN A 943 -14.55 18.14 -9.95
C ASN A 943 -13.24 17.79 -9.24
N TYR A 944 -13.25 16.80 -8.34
CA TYR A 944 -12.10 16.47 -7.49
C TYR A 944 -11.64 15.01 -7.61
N GLY A 945 -12.32 14.16 -8.41
CA GLY A 945 -11.91 12.77 -8.62
C GLY A 945 -11.88 11.94 -7.34
N ILE A 946 -12.75 12.25 -6.37
CA ILE A 946 -12.93 11.52 -5.12
C ILE A 946 -14.23 10.73 -5.23
N ILE A 947 -14.13 9.41 -5.34
CA ILE A 947 -15.28 8.51 -5.25
C ILE A 947 -15.79 8.45 -3.81
N THR A 948 -17.08 8.24 -3.62
CA THR A 948 -17.72 8.24 -2.30
C THR A 948 -18.55 6.99 -2.10
N THR A 949 -18.14 6.12 -1.18
CA THR A 949 -18.82 4.86 -0.86
C THR A 949 -19.81 5.06 0.28
N VAL A 950 -21.06 4.63 0.09
CA VAL A 950 -22.16 4.91 1.05
C VAL A 950 -22.99 3.66 1.35
N ALA A 951 -23.33 3.45 2.62
CA ALA A 951 -24.17 2.36 3.08
C ALA A 951 -25.61 2.44 2.55
N SER A 952 -26.15 1.37 1.96
CA SER A 952 -27.52 1.40 1.40
C SER A 952 -28.64 1.44 2.45
N GLY A 953 -28.36 1.02 3.68
CA GLY A 953 -29.27 1.00 4.83
C GLY A 953 -29.71 -0.42 5.27
N ASN A 954 -30.28 -0.52 6.47
CA ASN A 954 -30.55 -1.78 7.17
C ASN A 954 -32.05 -2.02 7.48
N ASP A 955 -32.96 -1.41 6.72
CA ASP A 955 -34.41 -1.34 7.02
C ASP A 955 -35.24 -2.49 6.40
N HIS A 956 -34.60 -3.43 5.68
CA HIS A 956 -35.25 -4.47 4.86
C HIS A 956 -36.08 -3.92 3.67
N TYR A 957 -35.70 -2.76 3.12
CA TYR A 957 -36.31 -2.21 1.90
C TYR A 957 -35.93 -3.01 0.65
N LEU A 958 -36.90 -3.15 -0.26
CA LEU A 958 -36.80 -3.97 -1.48
C LEU A 958 -37.18 -3.19 -2.76
N ASN A 959 -37.51 -1.91 -2.59
CA ASN A 959 -37.85 -0.97 -3.66
C ASN A 959 -37.27 0.41 -3.28
N GLY A 960 -36.05 0.42 -2.72
CA GLY A 960 -35.30 1.63 -2.43
C GLY A 960 -34.13 1.45 -1.46
N ILE A 961 -33.28 2.47 -1.40
CA ILE A 961 -32.14 2.60 -0.48
C ILE A 961 -32.13 3.98 0.19
N ASN A 962 -31.42 4.15 1.32
CA ASN A 962 -31.41 5.39 2.09
C ASN A 962 -30.72 6.56 1.36
N ARG A 963 -30.95 7.80 1.81
CA ARG A 963 -30.02 8.92 1.55
C ARG A 963 -28.82 8.81 2.51
N PRO A 964 -27.60 9.16 2.06
CA PRO A 964 -27.27 9.71 0.75
C PRO A 964 -26.91 8.65 -0.31
N ALA A 965 -27.03 7.34 -0.03
CA ALA A 965 -26.65 6.28 -0.96
C ALA A 965 -27.46 6.27 -2.27
N CYS A 966 -28.74 6.66 -2.23
CA CYS A 966 -29.59 6.79 -3.42
C CYS A 966 -29.24 7.98 -4.35
N ALA A 967 -28.14 8.70 -4.11
CA ALA A 967 -27.66 9.75 -5.01
C ALA A 967 -26.94 9.13 -6.22
N SER A 968 -27.26 9.57 -7.43
CA SER A 968 -26.73 9.01 -8.70
C SER A 968 -25.23 9.23 -8.93
N SER A 969 -24.54 9.90 -8.00
CA SER A 969 -23.08 10.10 -8.01
C SER A 969 -22.37 9.40 -6.85
N ALA A 970 -23.11 8.80 -5.90
CA ALA A 970 -22.56 7.95 -4.86
C ALA A 970 -22.25 6.55 -5.42
N THR A 971 -21.44 5.79 -4.70
CA THR A 971 -21.29 4.34 -4.91
C THR A 971 -21.94 3.63 -3.74
N SER A 972 -23.17 3.16 -3.93
CA SER A 972 -23.99 2.55 -2.89
C SER A 972 -23.59 1.09 -2.61
N VAL A 973 -23.47 0.74 -1.34
CA VAL A 973 -22.95 -0.57 -0.91
C VAL A 973 -23.95 -1.30 -0.03
N GLY A 974 -24.45 -2.41 -0.56
CA GLY A 974 -25.30 -3.37 0.14
C GLY A 974 -24.50 -4.52 0.75
N SER A 975 -25.18 -5.39 1.48
CA SER A 975 -24.56 -6.34 2.39
C SER A 975 -24.81 -7.82 2.03
N VAL A 976 -23.74 -8.63 2.05
CA VAL A 976 -23.78 -10.10 1.98
C VAL A 976 -23.20 -10.77 3.21
N TYR A 977 -23.53 -12.05 3.37
CA TYR A 977 -22.88 -13.00 4.28
C TYR A 977 -21.56 -13.51 3.74
N SER A 978 -20.60 -13.66 4.65
CA SER A 978 -19.28 -14.21 4.37
C SER A 978 -19.22 -15.73 4.26
N LYS A 979 -20.05 -16.43 5.03
CA LYS A 979 -20.09 -17.90 5.13
C LYS A 979 -21.40 -18.35 5.77
N ASN A 980 -21.55 -19.66 5.96
CA ASN A 980 -22.67 -20.22 6.71
C ASN A 980 -22.47 -20.00 8.22
N TRP A 981 -23.46 -19.34 8.84
CA TRP A 981 -23.57 -19.05 10.27
C TRP A 981 -24.80 -19.70 10.92
N GLY A 982 -25.49 -20.59 10.20
CA GLY A 982 -26.78 -21.13 10.60
C GLY A 982 -27.90 -20.11 10.42
N GLY A 983 -28.86 -20.11 11.35
CA GLY A 983 -29.94 -19.12 11.39
C GLY A 983 -29.54 -17.89 12.19
N VAL A 984 -29.72 -16.70 11.61
CA VAL A 984 -29.36 -15.41 12.22
C VAL A 984 -30.60 -14.52 12.29
N GLY A 985 -30.82 -13.87 13.42
CA GLY A 985 -31.91 -12.91 13.63
C GLY A 985 -31.37 -11.49 13.74
N TRP A 986 -32.04 -10.55 13.09
CA TRP A 986 -31.69 -9.12 13.06
C TRP A 986 -32.82 -8.28 13.64
N SER A 987 -32.62 -6.96 13.71
CA SER A 987 -33.60 -6.00 14.24
C SER A 987 -34.92 -5.95 13.45
N VAL A 988 -34.86 -6.08 12.11
CA VAL A 988 -36.01 -5.93 11.19
C VAL A 988 -36.47 -7.23 10.50
N CYS A 989 -35.63 -8.26 10.45
CA CYS A 989 -35.88 -9.50 9.72
C CYS A 989 -35.04 -10.67 10.29
N SER A 990 -35.17 -11.86 9.72
CA SER A 990 -34.32 -13.01 10.07
C SER A 990 -33.97 -13.89 8.88
N ASP A 991 -32.73 -14.36 8.86
CA ASP A 991 -32.13 -15.23 7.87
C ASP A 991 -32.06 -16.66 8.44
N THR A 992 -33.08 -17.49 8.19
CA THR A 992 -33.21 -18.81 8.85
C THR A 992 -32.18 -19.85 8.41
N ALA A 993 -31.46 -19.58 7.32
CA ALA A 993 -30.17 -20.20 6.99
C ALA A 993 -29.31 -19.18 6.22
N THR A 994 -27.99 -19.31 6.32
CA THR A 994 -27.00 -18.39 5.75
C THR A 994 -25.89 -19.15 5.01
N TRP A 995 -25.22 -18.50 4.06
CA TRP A 995 -24.09 -19.05 3.30
C TRP A 995 -23.28 -17.89 2.69
N ALA A 996 -22.07 -18.18 2.17
CA ALA A 996 -21.25 -17.17 1.49
C ALA A 996 -22.03 -16.57 0.30
N ASP A 997 -21.90 -15.25 0.09
CA ASP A 997 -22.64 -14.50 -0.93
C ASP A 997 -24.17 -14.56 -0.81
N LYS A 998 -24.74 -15.02 0.32
CA LYS A 998 -26.16 -14.75 0.58
C LYS A 998 -26.34 -13.26 0.87
N ILE A 999 -27.20 -12.58 0.12
CA ILE A 999 -27.66 -11.22 0.46
C ILE A 999 -28.32 -11.25 1.84
N SER A 1000 -27.88 -10.36 2.73
CA SER A 1000 -28.39 -10.31 4.10
C SER A 1000 -29.74 -9.63 4.17
N CYS A 1001 -30.70 -10.19 4.91
CA CYS A 1001 -32.08 -9.73 4.73
C CYS A 1001 -32.26 -8.25 5.08
N PHE A 1002 -31.53 -7.69 6.05
CA PHE A 1002 -31.67 -6.28 6.43
C PHE A 1002 -31.29 -5.30 5.31
N THR A 1003 -30.49 -5.71 4.31
CA THR A 1003 -29.92 -4.77 3.35
C THR A 1003 -31.01 -4.17 2.47
N ASN A 1004 -31.09 -2.84 2.49
CA ASN A 1004 -31.92 -2.09 1.56
C ASN A 1004 -31.37 -2.25 0.15
N ARG A 1005 -32.25 -2.45 -0.83
CA ARG A 1005 -31.88 -2.72 -2.22
C ARG A 1005 -32.99 -2.38 -3.21
N ASP A 1006 -32.57 -2.08 -4.43
CA ASP A 1006 -33.35 -1.62 -5.56
C ASP A 1006 -32.51 -1.78 -6.85
N GLU A 1007 -33.04 -1.50 -8.04
CA GLU A 1007 -32.23 -1.44 -9.28
C GLU A 1007 -31.10 -0.40 -9.21
N ILE A 1008 -31.22 0.63 -8.34
CA ILE A 1008 -30.18 1.65 -8.13
C ILE A 1008 -29.06 1.25 -7.15
N LEU A 1009 -28.99 -0.01 -6.69
CA LEU A 1009 -27.91 -0.48 -5.81
C LEU A 1009 -26.66 -0.89 -6.61
N ASP A 1010 -25.52 -0.29 -6.29
CA ASP A 1010 -24.31 -0.37 -7.13
C ASP A 1010 -23.45 -1.62 -6.89
N LEU A 1011 -23.19 -1.96 -5.63
CA LEU A 1011 -22.28 -3.03 -5.22
C LEU A 1011 -22.79 -3.76 -3.97
N LEU A 1012 -22.36 -5.02 -3.82
CA LEU A 1012 -22.44 -5.76 -2.56
C LEU A 1012 -21.04 -5.99 -1.96
N ALA A 1013 -20.94 -5.99 -0.64
CA ALA A 1013 -19.74 -6.42 0.09
C ALA A 1013 -20.11 -7.10 1.43
N PRO A 1014 -19.18 -7.81 2.09
CA PRO A 1014 -19.42 -8.44 3.38
C PRO A 1014 -19.79 -7.41 4.45
N GLY A 1015 -21.05 -7.42 4.85
CA GLY A 1015 -21.62 -6.53 5.87
C GLY A 1015 -22.44 -7.31 6.89
N ALA A 1016 -23.15 -8.34 6.44
CA ALA A 1016 -23.66 -9.40 7.30
C ALA A 1016 -22.55 -10.39 7.55
N LEU A 1017 -21.58 -9.91 8.28
CA LEU A 1017 -20.91 -10.79 9.18
C LEU A 1017 -19.47 -10.25 9.35
N ILE A 1018 -19.10 -9.21 10.15
CA ILE A 1018 -17.72 -8.64 10.25
C ILE A 1018 -17.20 -8.40 11.70
N THR A 1019 -15.87 -8.48 11.91
CA THR A 1019 -15.18 -8.10 13.16
C THR A 1019 -14.06 -7.14 12.80
N SER A 1020 -13.88 -6.11 13.62
CA SER A 1020 -12.84 -5.10 13.47
C SER A 1020 -12.68 -4.32 14.78
N SER A 1021 -11.89 -3.25 14.77
CA SER A 1021 -11.58 -2.41 15.93
C SER A 1021 -12.83 -1.83 16.62
N VAL A 1022 -12.80 -1.75 17.95
CA VAL A 1022 -13.76 -1.03 18.79
C VAL A 1022 -13.03 -0.34 19.95
N LEU A 1023 -13.69 0.63 20.58
CA LEU A 1023 -13.12 1.42 21.68
C LEU A 1023 -12.49 0.54 22.77
N ASN A 1024 -11.43 1.06 23.41
CA ASN A 1024 -10.68 0.39 24.49
C ASN A 1024 -9.84 -0.81 24.00
N ASP A 1025 -9.02 -0.61 22.95
CA ASP A 1025 -8.03 -1.57 22.43
C ASP A 1025 -8.61 -2.95 22.03
N GLY A 1026 -9.90 -3.01 21.72
CA GLY A 1026 -10.65 -4.25 21.54
C GLY A 1026 -11.03 -4.56 20.09
N PHE A 1027 -11.20 -5.84 19.77
CA PHE A 1027 -11.82 -6.26 18.51
C PHE A 1027 -13.26 -6.71 18.75
N GLY A 1028 -14.18 -6.07 18.03
CA GLY A 1028 -15.61 -6.17 18.19
C GLY A 1028 -16.30 -6.67 16.94
N GLN A 1029 -17.35 -7.43 17.19
CA GLN A 1029 -18.21 -8.12 16.25
C GLN A 1029 -19.32 -7.13 15.79
N LYS A 1030 -19.22 -6.51 14.60
CA LYS A 1030 -20.21 -5.54 14.07
C LYS A 1030 -20.46 -5.72 12.57
N GLY A 1031 -21.64 -5.33 12.09
CA GLY A 1031 -22.12 -5.62 10.74
C GLY A 1031 -23.15 -4.61 10.23
N GLY A 1032 -23.94 -4.98 9.23
CA GLY A 1032 -24.80 -4.03 8.53
C GLY A 1032 -24.16 -3.51 7.25
N THR A 1033 -24.89 -2.68 6.49
CA THR A 1033 -24.34 -1.99 5.31
C THR A 1033 -23.19 -1.02 5.68
N SER A 1034 -23.15 -0.55 6.93
CA SER A 1034 -22.02 0.20 7.49
C SER A 1034 -20.69 -0.54 7.48
N MET A 1035 -20.71 -1.88 7.49
CA MET A 1035 -19.50 -2.70 7.49
C MET A 1035 -19.18 -3.23 6.09
N ALA A 1036 -20.17 -3.35 5.20
CA ALA A 1036 -19.95 -3.59 3.78
C ALA A 1036 -19.21 -2.40 3.11
N THR A 1037 -19.70 -1.18 3.34
CA THR A 1037 -19.18 0.08 2.76
C THR A 1037 -17.65 0.26 2.84
N PRO A 1038 -16.99 0.17 4.01
CA PRO A 1038 -15.54 0.36 4.14
C PRO A 1038 -14.69 -0.70 3.42
N HIS A 1039 -15.23 -1.87 3.06
CA HIS A 1039 -14.51 -2.79 2.19
C HIS A 1039 -14.29 -2.17 0.80
N VAL A 1040 -15.34 -1.57 0.23
CA VAL A 1040 -15.27 -0.89 -1.08
C VAL A 1040 -14.33 0.32 -1.01
N ALA A 1041 -14.34 1.07 0.10
CA ALA A 1041 -13.38 2.14 0.34
C ALA A 1041 -11.93 1.63 0.38
N GLY A 1042 -11.68 0.50 1.05
CA GLY A 1042 -10.39 -0.17 1.06
C GLY A 1042 -9.95 -0.58 -0.35
N VAL A 1043 -10.75 -1.36 -1.09
CA VAL A 1043 -10.42 -1.78 -2.46
C VAL A 1043 -10.20 -0.57 -3.38
N THR A 1044 -10.92 0.53 -3.18
CA THR A 1044 -10.71 1.77 -3.93
C THR A 1044 -9.29 2.34 -3.69
N ALA A 1045 -8.83 2.39 -2.44
CA ALA A 1045 -7.47 2.82 -2.12
C ALA A 1045 -6.42 1.89 -2.76
N LEU A 1046 -6.67 0.58 -2.80
CA LEU A 1046 -5.81 -0.39 -3.49
C LEU A 1046 -5.78 -0.16 -5.00
N MET A 1047 -6.92 0.10 -5.65
CA MET A 1047 -7.02 0.39 -7.09
C MET A 1047 -6.35 1.72 -7.47
N GLN A 1048 -6.48 2.75 -6.64
CA GLN A 1048 -5.78 4.03 -6.85
C GLN A 1048 -4.27 3.88 -6.67
N GLN A 1049 -3.81 3.17 -5.62
CA GLN A 1049 -2.41 2.83 -5.44
C GLN A 1049 -1.88 2.06 -6.66
N TYR A 1050 -2.55 0.98 -7.06
CA TYR A 1050 -2.22 0.16 -8.23
C TYR A 1050 -2.03 1.01 -9.48
N SER A 1051 -3.02 1.81 -9.87
CA SER A 1051 -2.94 2.58 -11.13
C SER A 1051 -1.90 3.68 -11.06
N LYS A 1052 -1.78 4.40 -9.93
CA LYS A 1052 -0.72 5.42 -9.75
C LYS A 1052 0.68 4.80 -9.83
N LYS A 1053 0.88 3.58 -9.33
CA LYS A 1053 2.17 2.85 -9.38
C LYS A 1053 2.46 2.20 -10.73
N ARG A 1054 1.45 1.59 -11.40
CA ARG A 1054 1.62 0.81 -12.64
C ARG A 1054 1.43 1.62 -13.91
N ASN A 1055 0.38 2.44 -13.96
CA ASN A 1055 -0.05 3.18 -15.14
C ASN A 1055 0.44 4.64 -15.13
N GLY A 1056 1.05 5.09 -14.01
CA GLY A 1056 1.55 6.45 -13.84
C GLY A 1056 0.46 7.52 -13.67
N ALA A 1057 -0.81 7.10 -13.51
CA ALA A 1057 -1.96 7.98 -13.42
C ALA A 1057 -3.02 7.43 -12.44
N ALA A 1058 -3.69 8.34 -11.74
CA ALA A 1058 -4.88 8.01 -10.96
C ALA A 1058 -6.03 7.55 -11.86
N LEU A 1059 -6.90 6.68 -11.35
CA LEU A 1059 -8.17 6.36 -12.01
C LEU A 1059 -9.19 7.46 -11.73
N THR A 1060 -10.11 7.68 -12.68
CA THR A 1060 -11.33 8.46 -12.40
C THR A 1060 -12.30 7.63 -11.53
N PRO A 1061 -13.21 8.27 -10.77
CA PRO A 1061 -14.28 7.56 -10.05
C PRO A 1061 -15.07 6.60 -10.92
N ASP A 1062 -15.41 7.02 -12.16
CA ASP A 1062 -16.16 6.20 -13.10
C ASP A 1062 -15.40 4.95 -13.54
N GLN A 1063 -14.07 5.04 -13.75
CA GLN A 1063 -13.23 3.88 -14.06
C GLN A 1063 -13.20 2.87 -12.91
N ILE A 1064 -13.08 3.34 -11.67
CA ILE A 1064 -13.07 2.49 -10.47
C ILE A 1064 -14.41 1.77 -10.35
N GLU A 1065 -15.51 2.52 -10.35
CA GLU A 1065 -16.85 1.99 -10.13
C GLU A 1065 -17.30 1.06 -11.26
N SER A 1066 -17.07 1.43 -12.54
CA SER A 1066 -17.42 0.57 -13.67
C SER A 1066 -16.60 -0.72 -13.69
N THR A 1067 -15.35 -0.68 -13.23
CA THR A 1067 -14.54 -1.89 -13.06
C THR A 1067 -15.11 -2.77 -11.97
N MET A 1068 -15.30 -2.24 -10.75
CA MET A 1068 -15.84 -3.02 -9.61
C MET A 1068 -17.19 -3.67 -9.94
N LYS A 1069 -18.06 -2.98 -10.70
CA LYS A 1069 -19.34 -3.50 -11.19
C LYS A 1069 -19.17 -4.60 -12.25
N ALA A 1070 -18.20 -4.47 -13.15
CA ALA A 1070 -17.95 -5.44 -14.22
C ALA A 1070 -17.20 -6.69 -13.76
N THR A 1071 -16.41 -6.60 -12.69
CA THR A 1071 -15.60 -7.71 -12.14
C THR A 1071 -16.18 -8.34 -10.89
N GLY A 1072 -17.21 -7.73 -10.29
CA GLY A 1072 -17.87 -8.28 -9.10
C GLY A 1072 -18.66 -9.56 -9.42
N ASN A 1073 -18.59 -10.53 -8.51
CA ASN A 1073 -19.28 -11.81 -8.66
C ASN A 1073 -20.80 -11.60 -8.62
N PRO A 1074 -21.58 -12.12 -9.59
CA PRO A 1074 -23.02 -11.86 -9.68
C PRO A 1074 -23.80 -12.61 -8.60
N VAL A 1075 -24.44 -11.86 -7.70
CA VAL A 1075 -25.27 -12.39 -6.61
C VAL A 1075 -26.74 -12.05 -6.84
N THR A 1076 -27.56 -13.07 -7.10
CA THR A 1076 -29.01 -12.90 -7.33
C THR A 1076 -29.79 -12.99 -6.02
N ASP A 1077 -30.59 -11.95 -5.72
CA ASP A 1077 -31.60 -11.99 -4.67
C ASP A 1077 -32.66 -13.05 -5.03
N ASN A 1078 -32.79 -14.06 -4.17
CA ASN A 1078 -33.70 -15.19 -4.37
C ASN A 1078 -34.61 -15.37 -3.15
N ALA A 1079 -35.82 -15.91 -3.39
CA ALA A 1079 -36.87 -16.13 -2.39
C ALA A 1079 -36.56 -17.28 -1.39
N GLY A 1080 -35.36 -17.29 -0.82
CA GLY A 1080 -34.83 -18.35 0.03
C GLY A 1080 -35.26 -18.26 1.50
N ASN A 1081 -34.36 -18.72 2.37
CA ASN A 1081 -34.58 -18.85 3.81
C ASN A 1081 -34.48 -17.48 4.52
N VAL A 1082 -35.54 -16.67 4.36
CA VAL A 1082 -35.71 -15.33 4.93
C VAL A 1082 -37.12 -15.20 5.51
N THR A 1083 -37.26 -14.55 6.68
CA THR A 1083 -38.56 -14.21 7.29
C THR A 1083 -38.57 -12.73 7.70
N PRO A 1084 -39.50 -11.90 7.18
CA PRO A 1084 -40.57 -12.24 6.24
C PRO A 1084 -40.03 -12.70 4.87
N LYS A 1085 -40.80 -13.53 4.16
CA LYS A 1085 -40.36 -14.07 2.86
C LYS A 1085 -40.59 -13.05 1.75
N ALA A 1086 -39.55 -12.31 1.38
CA ALA A 1086 -39.57 -11.34 0.29
C ALA A 1086 -38.19 -11.26 -0.40
N THR A 1087 -38.18 -10.85 -1.68
CA THR A 1087 -37.00 -10.81 -2.57
C THR A 1087 -37.30 -9.89 -3.75
N THR A 1088 -36.28 -9.33 -4.40
CA THR A 1088 -36.41 -8.52 -5.61
C THR A 1088 -36.27 -9.33 -6.91
N GLY A 1089 -35.57 -10.46 -6.88
CA GLY A 1089 -35.16 -11.19 -8.10
C GLY A 1089 -34.00 -10.53 -8.88
N LEU A 1090 -33.47 -9.41 -8.39
CA LEU A 1090 -32.37 -8.67 -9.03
C LEU A 1090 -31.02 -9.35 -8.78
N THR A 1091 -30.05 -9.09 -9.66
CA THR A 1091 -28.67 -9.58 -9.52
C THR A 1091 -27.72 -8.42 -9.37
N PHE A 1092 -26.88 -8.46 -8.34
CA PHE A 1092 -25.96 -7.38 -7.97
C PHE A 1092 -24.51 -7.89 -7.98
N PRO A 1093 -23.54 -7.09 -8.44
CA PRO A 1093 -22.13 -7.45 -8.38
C PRO A 1093 -21.60 -7.34 -6.94
N ARG A 1094 -21.16 -8.46 -6.37
CA ARG A 1094 -20.42 -8.51 -5.11
C ARG A 1094 -18.94 -8.27 -5.38
N ILE A 1095 -18.37 -7.24 -4.76
CA ILE A 1095 -17.01 -6.78 -5.06
C ILE A 1095 -15.98 -7.92 -4.96
N ASP A 1096 -15.11 -8.00 -5.95
CA ASP A 1096 -13.96 -8.90 -5.97
C ASP A 1096 -12.70 -8.04 -6.08
N ALA A 1097 -11.92 -7.99 -5.01
CA ALA A 1097 -10.78 -7.10 -4.93
C ALA A 1097 -9.70 -7.49 -5.94
N TYR A 1098 -9.48 -8.80 -6.14
CA TYR A 1098 -8.49 -9.33 -7.06
C TYR A 1098 -8.90 -9.04 -8.51
N ALA A 1099 -10.12 -9.44 -8.90
CA ALA A 1099 -10.58 -9.27 -10.28
C ALA A 1099 -10.67 -7.78 -10.68
N ALA A 1100 -11.02 -6.88 -9.74
CA ALA A 1100 -11.03 -5.44 -9.99
C ALA A 1100 -9.63 -4.85 -10.24
N LEU A 1101 -8.58 -5.44 -9.65
CA LEU A 1101 -7.17 -5.03 -9.86
C LEU A 1101 -6.57 -5.65 -11.13
N ASP A 1102 -6.97 -6.87 -11.49
CA ASP A 1102 -6.56 -7.50 -12.75
C ASP A 1102 -7.16 -6.76 -13.96
N ALA A 1103 -8.44 -6.38 -13.90
CA ALA A 1103 -9.10 -5.66 -14.99
C ALA A 1103 -8.57 -4.23 -15.27
N ILE A 1104 -7.84 -3.63 -14.32
CA ILE A 1104 -7.09 -2.37 -14.53
C ILE A 1104 -5.60 -2.57 -14.84
N ALA A 1105 -5.15 -3.83 -14.94
CA ALA A 1105 -3.87 -4.13 -15.55
C ALA A 1105 -3.87 -3.66 -17.02
N PRO A 1106 -2.79 -3.07 -17.52
CA PRO A 1106 -2.70 -2.74 -18.93
C PRO A 1106 -2.73 -4.04 -19.75
N ILE A 1107 -3.75 -4.19 -20.60
CA ILE A 1107 -3.81 -5.27 -21.60
C ILE A 1107 -2.50 -5.24 -22.39
N SER A 1108 -1.64 -6.23 -22.13
CA SER A 1108 -0.48 -6.47 -22.97
C SER A 1108 -0.99 -6.74 -24.38
N THR A 1109 -0.43 -6.09 -25.40
CA THR A 1109 -0.85 -6.28 -26.80
C THR A 1109 -0.25 -7.55 -27.40
N ILE A 1110 -0.33 -8.64 -26.64
CA ILE A 1110 -0.27 -10.02 -27.13
C ILE A 1110 -1.65 -10.32 -27.75
N PRO A 1111 -1.75 -10.99 -28.91
CA PRO A 1111 -3.03 -11.32 -29.50
C PRO A 1111 -3.83 -12.25 -28.58
N ALA A 1112 -4.95 -11.77 -28.04
CA ALA A 1112 -5.84 -12.58 -27.23
C ALA A 1112 -6.46 -13.70 -28.07
N LEU A 1113 -6.04 -14.94 -27.83
CA LEU A 1113 -6.70 -16.13 -28.35
C LEU A 1113 -8.00 -16.33 -27.56
N ILE A 1114 -9.06 -15.63 -27.96
CA ILE A 1114 -10.37 -15.71 -27.28
C ILE A 1114 -10.92 -17.13 -27.41
N CYS A 1115 -10.90 -17.87 -26.30
CA CYS A 1115 -11.51 -19.18 -26.18
C CYS A 1115 -12.77 -19.06 -25.31
N GLY A 1116 -13.92 -18.85 -25.95
CA GLY A 1116 -15.24 -19.03 -25.36
C GLY A 1116 -15.64 -18.11 -24.20
N SER A 1117 -16.31 -17.00 -24.50
CA SER A 1117 -17.31 -16.42 -23.60
C SER A 1117 -18.70 -16.56 -24.23
N GLU A 1118 -19.68 -17.05 -23.48
CA GLU A 1118 -21.06 -17.19 -23.95
C GLU A 1118 -21.76 -15.83 -23.99
N ILE A 1119 -22.51 -15.57 -25.07
CA ILE A 1119 -23.41 -14.41 -25.16
C ILE A 1119 -24.78 -14.85 -24.66
N LEU A 1120 -25.10 -14.53 -23.40
CA LEU A 1120 -26.46 -14.58 -22.90
C LEU A 1120 -27.29 -13.48 -23.60
N ILE A 1121 -28.21 -13.89 -24.48
CA ILE A 1121 -29.18 -13.00 -25.11
C ILE A 1121 -30.45 -12.99 -24.24
N ASP A 1122 -30.88 -11.81 -23.81
CA ASP A 1122 -32.19 -11.62 -23.19
C ASP A 1122 -33.31 -11.89 -24.21
N ASP A 1123 -34.09 -12.92 -23.96
CA ASP A 1123 -35.19 -13.39 -24.82
C ASP A 1123 -36.49 -12.56 -24.63
N SER A 1124 -36.49 -11.55 -23.74
CA SER A 1124 -37.69 -10.77 -23.35
C SER A 1124 -38.36 -9.98 -24.49
N LYS A 1125 -37.70 -9.83 -25.65
CA LYS A 1125 -38.15 -8.96 -26.77
C LYS A 1125 -38.34 -9.69 -28.11
N VAL A 1126 -38.29 -11.02 -28.16
CA VAL A 1126 -38.55 -11.79 -29.40
C VAL A 1126 -39.82 -12.64 -29.27
N GLY A 1127 -40.87 -12.25 -30.00
CA GLY A 1127 -42.13 -13.00 -30.02
C GLY A 1127 -42.00 -14.36 -30.71
N ARG A 1128 -42.00 -15.45 -29.93
CA ARG A 1128 -41.89 -16.83 -30.43
C ARG A 1128 -43.24 -17.38 -30.94
N SER A 1129 -43.23 -18.02 -32.11
CA SER A 1129 -44.34 -18.85 -32.60
C SER A 1129 -43.84 -20.19 -33.19
N GLY A 1130 -43.88 -21.24 -32.37
CA GLY A 1130 -43.50 -22.59 -32.79
C GLY A 1130 -43.08 -23.48 -31.63
N THR A 1131 -43.52 -24.73 -31.64
CA THR A 1131 -43.21 -25.74 -30.60
C THR A 1131 -42.24 -26.80 -31.13
N ALA A 1132 -41.16 -27.03 -30.39
CA ALA A 1132 -40.28 -28.19 -30.51
C ALA A 1132 -39.79 -28.61 -29.11
N ALA A 1133 -39.40 -29.86 -28.95
CA ALA A 1133 -39.05 -30.45 -27.65
C ALA A 1133 -37.54 -30.40 -27.35
N TRP A 1134 -37.19 -30.58 -26.07
CA TRP A 1134 -35.80 -30.66 -25.60
C TRP A 1134 -35.25 -32.09 -25.69
N ASP A 1135 -34.07 -32.23 -26.26
CA ASP A 1135 -33.05 -33.22 -25.88
C ASP A 1135 -31.66 -32.59 -26.09
N SER A 1136 -30.60 -33.25 -25.61
CA SER A 1136 -29.31 -32.63 -25.29
C SER A 1136 -28.20 -32.81 -26.34
N LEU A 1137 -27.22 -31.88 -26.28
CA LEU A 1137 -26.05 -31.71 -27.15
C LEU A 1137 -26.29 -31.18 -28.58
N THR A 1138 -25.40 -30.25 -28.97
CA THR A 1138 -25.30 -29.54 -30.26
C THR A 1138 -26.45 -28.58 -30.61
N HIS A 1139 -26.19 -27.28 -30.53
CA HIS A 1139 -27.07 -26.24 -31.05
C HIS A 1139 -26.63 -25.79 -32.46
N THR A 1140 -27.58 -25.67 -33.37
CA THR A 1140 -27.44 -24.91 -34.63
C THR A 1140 -28.77 -24.24 -34.90
N LEU A 1141 -28.77 -22.91 -35.04
CA LEU A 1141 -29.99 -22.13 -35.21
C LEU A 1141 -30.10 -21.69 -36.68
N SER A 1142 -31.12 -22.20 -37.38
CA SER A 1142 -31.34 -21.98 -38.81
C SER A 1142 -32.59 -21.13 -39.04
N GLY A 1143 -32.41 -19.88 -39.50
CA GLY A 1143 -33.51 -18.97 -39.86
C GLY A 1143 -33.01 -17.60 -40.29
N ASN A 1144 -33.78 -16.92 -41.14
CA ASN A 1144 -33.50 -15.53 -41.55
C ASN A 1144 -34.12 -14.57 -40.53
N VAL A 1145 -33.33 -13.62 -40.03
CA VAL A 1145 -33.81 -12.49 -39.21
C VAL A 1145 -33.74 -11.20 -40.03
N THR A 1146 -34.74 -10.33 -39.88
CA THR A 1146 -34.77 -9.00 -40.49
C THR A 1146 -35.17 -7.99 -39.43
N ILE A 1147 -34.43 -6.88 -39.33
CA ILE A 1147 -34.69 -5.80 -38.37
C ILE A 1147 -34.94 -4.52 -39.16
N THR A 1148 -35.98 -3.77 -38.80
CA THR A 1148 -36.38 -2.51 -39.43
C THR A 1148 -36.55 -1.41 -38.39
N ASN A 1149 -36.12 -0.20 -38.75
CA ASN A 1149 -36.14 1.05 -37.98
C ASN A 1149 -35.25 1.09 -36.71
N LEU A 1150 -34.19 1.89 -36.79
CA LEU A 1150 -33.50 2.50 -35.65
C LEU A 1150 -33.15 3.95 -36.02
N ASP A 1151 -34.03 4.88 -35.65
CA ASP A 1151 -33.83 6.31 -35.90
C ASP A 1151 -32.86 6.91 -34.87
N SER A 1152 -31.59 6.99 -35.25
CA SER A 1152 -30.45 7.59 -34.54
C SER A 1152 -29.89 6.86 -33.31
N VAL A 1153 -28.56 6.69 -33.30
CA VAL A 1153 -27.74 6.38 -32.13
C VAL A 1153 -26.49 7.26 -32.23
N THR A 1154 -26.17 7.99 -31.16
CA THR A 1154 -24.98 8.86 -31.09
C THR A 1154 -23.91 8.18 -30.25
N PHE A 1155 -22.70 8.03 -30.78
CA PHE A 1155 -21.60 7.32 -30.11
C PHE A 1155 -20.59 8.28 -29.50
N PHE A 1156 -20.30 8.10 -28.20
CA PHE A 1156 -19.10 8.62 -27.55
C PHE A 1156 -18.24 7.45 -27.06
N SER A 1157 -17.29 7.02 -27.89
CA SER A 1157 -16.20 6.12 -27.51
C SER A 1157 -15.00 6.38 -28.42
N THR A 1158 -13.81 6.50 -27.84
CA THR A 1158 -12.57 6.87 -28.55
C THR A 1158 -11.76 5.67 -29.04
N LYS A 1159 -12.33 4.45 -29.01
CA LYS A 1159 -11.73 3.23 -29.60
C LYS A 1159 -12.76 2.39 -30.35
N ALA A 1160 -12.92 2.66 -31.65
CA ALA A 1160 -13.50 1.72 -32.60
C ALA A 1160 -12.39 1.19 -33.52
N VAL A 1161 -12.19 -0.13 -33.56
CA VAL A 1161 -11.25 -0.81 -34.46
C VAL A 1161 -12.03 -1.75 -35.37
N ILE A 1162 -11.82 -1.61 -36.67
CA ILE A 1162 -12.46 -2.45 -37.70
C ILE A 1162 -11.53 -3.63 -37.99
N TYR A 1163 -11.99 -4.85 -37.77
CA TYR A 1163 -11.25 -6.05 -38.14
C TYR A 1163 -11.42 -6.40 -39.63
N TRP A 1164 -10.30 -6.69 -40.29
CA TRP A 1164 -10.26 -7.41 -41.57
C TRP A 1164 -10.00 -8.89 -41.31
N LEU A 1165 -10.65 -9.78 -42.08
CA LEU A 1165 -10.50 -11.24 -41.97
C LEU A 1165 -9.98 -11.87 -43.27
N SER A 1166 -8.67 -12.03 -43.36
CA SER A 1166 -7.92 -13.12 -44.05
C SER A 1166 -6.44 -12.92 -43.71
N ASP A 1167 -5.55 -13.91 -43.62
CA ASP A 1167 -5.36 -15.12 -44.44
C ASP A 1167 -4.78 -16.28 -43.59
N SER A 1168 -5.04 -17.58 -43.82
CA SER A 1168 -6.10 -18.24 -44.61
C SER A 1168 -6.29 -19.68 -44.09
N ASN A 1169 -7.54 -20.17 -44.03
CA ASN A 1169 -7.98 -21.54 -44.38
C ASN A 1169 -9.35 -21.87 -43.74
N VAL A 1170 -10.43 -21.57 -44.44
CA VAL A 1170 -11.76 -22.17 -44.19
C VAL A 1170 -12.17 -22.93 -45.44
N SER A 1171 -12.36 -24.24 -45.32
CA SER A 1171 -12.89 -25.08 -46.40
C SER A 1171 -14.41 -25.04 -46.37
N VAL A 1172 -15.03 -24.34 -47.34
CA VAL A 1172 -16.48 -24.39 -47.52
C VAL A 1172 -16.84 -25.53 -48.46
N ILE A 1173 -17.62 -26.50 -47.96
CA ILE A 1173 -18.24 -27.55 -48.77
C ILE A 1173 -19.70 -27.16 -48.98
N ASP A 1174 -20.06 -26.82 -50.22
CA ASP A 1174 -21.46 -26.77 -50.66
C ASP A 1174 -21.92 -28.21 -51.00
N PRO A 1175 -23.03 -28.71 -50.42
CA PRO A 1175 -23.61 -30.00 -50.79
C PRO A 1175 -23.98 -30.16 -52.27
N ASN A 1176 -24.13 -29.08 -53.04
CA ASN A 1176 -24.61 -29.08 -54.44
C ASN A 1176 -23.54 -28.73 -55.51
N GLY A 1177 -22.27 -28.62 -55.12
CA GLY A 1177 -21.13 -28.86 -55.99
C GLY A 1177 -20.95 -27.95 -57.23
N THR A 1178 -21.31 -26.66 -57.16
CA THR A 1178 -21.10 -25.73 -58.30
C THR A 1178 -20.32 -24.48 -57.91
N TYR A 1179 -19.08 -24.33 -58.40
CA TYR A 1179 -18.24 -23.15 -58.14
C TYR A 1179 -18.58 -21.95 -59.06
N PRO A 1180 -18.81 -20.74 -58.53
CA PRO A 1180 -18.93 -19.52 -59.33
C PRO A 1180 -17.57 -19.03 -59.85
N SER A 1181 -17.51 -18.63 -61.12
CA SER A 1181 -16.28 -18.14 -61.77
C SER A 1181 -16.05 -16.64 -61.55
N LEU A 1182 -14.85 -16.23 -61.14
CA LEU A 1182 -14.46 -14.82 -61.01
C LEU A 1182 -13.82 -14.31 -62.30
N THR A 1183 -14.18 -13.09 -62.73
CA THR A 1183 -13.58 -12.43 -63.91
C THR A 1183 -13.03 -11.05 -63.51
N VAL A 1184 -11.78 -10.78 -63.84
CA VAL A 1184 -11.12 -9.49 -63.59
C VAL A 1184 -10.36 -9.06 -64.84
N ASN A 1185 -10.58 -7.81 -65.29
CA ASN A 1185 -9.96 -7.23 -66.48
C ASN A 1185 -10.06 -8.11 -67.75
N GLY A 1186 -11.23 -8.74 -67.96
CA GLY A 1186 -11.53 -9.52 -69.17
C GLY A 1186 -11.07 -10.99 -69.14
N ASN A 1187 -10.28 -11.40 -68.15
CA ASN A 1187 -9.88 -12.80 -67.97
C ASN A 1187 -10.71 -13.46 -66.86
N THR A 1188 -11.30 -14.62 -67.18
CA THR A 1188 -12.07 -15.46 -66.25
C THR A 1188 -11.16 -16.52 -65.64
N TYR A 1189 -11.19 -16.65 -64.31
CA TYR A 1189 -10.37 -17.59 -63.56
C TYR A 1189 -11.24 -18.67 -62.92
N THR A 1190 -10.82 -19.92 -63.07
CA THR A 1190 -11.48 -21.11 -62.50
C THR A 1190 -10.43 -22.05 -61.89
N ASN A 1191 -10.66 -22.41 -60.63
CA ASN A 1191 -9.89 -23.36 -59.79
C ASN A 1191 -8.56 -22.89 -59.17
N LYS A 1192 -8.51 -23.06 -57.84
CA LYS A 1192 -7.37 -23.04 -56.89
C LYS A 1192 -6.71 -21.68 -56.54
N PRO A 1193 -6.41 -21.43 -55.24
CA PRO A 1193 -5.77 -20.19 -54.79
C PRO A 1193 -4.24 -20.23 -54.91
N HIS A 1194 -3.64 -19.06 -55.09
CA HIS A 1194 -2.21 -18.77 -54.89
C HIS A 1194 -2.09 -17.55 -53.96
N TYR A 1195 -1.08 -17.52 -53.09
CA TYR A 1195 -0.88 -16.43 -52.13
C TYR A 1195 -0.04 -15.27 -52.70
N LEU A 1196 -0.28 -14.06 -52.19
CA LEU A 1196 0.31 -12.81 -52.65
C LEU A 1196 0.59 -11.89 -51.45
N TYR A 1197 1.83 -11.43 -51.29
CA TYR A 1197 2.22 -10.49 -50.23
C TYR A 1197 3.17 -9.41 -50.71
N GLY A 1198 3.09 -8.23 -50.09
CA GLY A 1198 4.18 -7.26 -50.09
C GLY A 1198 3.79 -5.87 -49.58
N ASN A 1199 4.81 -5.12 -49.13
CA ASN A 1199 4.59 -3.92 -48.33
C ASN A 1199 4.34 -2.65 -49.16
N LEU A 1200 3.34 -1.88 -48.74
CA LEU A 1200 3.16 -0.49 -49.17
C LEU A 1200 4.13 0.40 -48.37
N ASN A 1201 4.71 1.39 -49.04
CA ASN A 1201 5.57 2.39 -48.41
C ASN A 1201 5.11 3.75 -48.94
N LEU A 1202 4.73 4.66 -48.05
CA LEU A 1202 4.09 5.94 -48.39
C LEU A 1202 5.01 7.10 -48.03
N SER A 1203 5.37 7.91 -49.03
CA SER A 1203 6.05 9.20 -48.86
C SER A 1203 5.07 10.35 -49.06
N SER A 1204 5.13 11.36 -48.21
CA SER A 1204 4.16 12.45 -48.14
C SER A 1204 4.28 13.47 -49.29
N ASN A 1205 3.32 13.46 -50.21
CA ASN A 1205 2.97 14.62 -51.05
C ASN A 1205 1.50 14.50 -51.54
N PRO A 1206 0.62 15.53 -51.43
CA PRO A 1206 -0.83 15.29 -51.55
C PRO A 1206 -1.42 14.94 -52.93
N ASN A 1207 -0.65 15.00 -54.03
CA ASN A 1207 -1.19 14.88 -55.39
C ASN A 1207 -0.30 14.06 -56.35
N ASN A 1208 -0.43 12.73 -56.35
CA ASN A 1208 -0.57 11.88 -57.56
C ASN A 1208 -0.62 10.38 -57.23
N SER A 1209 -1.18 9.58 -58.14
CA SER A 1209 -1.29 8.12 -58.02
C SER A 1209 -0.02 7.38 -58.46
N ILE A 1210 0.24 6.21 -57.86
CA ILE A 1210 1.38 5.33 -58.19
C ILE A 1210 0.87 3.89 -58.35
N THR A 1211 1.15 3.27 -59.50
CA THR A 1211 0.96 1.83 -59.73
C THR A 1211 2.21 1.04 -59.32
N LYS A 1212 2.03 -0.22 -58.90
CA LYS A 1212 3.11 -1.17 -58.59
C LYS A 1212 2.84 -2.55 -59.20
N SER A 1213 3.90 -3.30 -59.43
CA SER A 1213 3.93 -4.64 -60.03
C SER A 1213 4.63 -5.66 -59.13
N TRP A 1214 4.17 -6.91 -59.13
CA TRP A 1214 4.68 -7.99 -58.27
C TRP A 1214 5.52 -9.04 -59.03
N LYS A 1215 6.29 -9.84 -58.27
CA LYS A 1215 6.98 -11.06 -58.73
C LYS A 1215 6.84 -12.15 -57.67
N PHE A 1216 6.91 -13.41 -58.09
CA PHE A 1216 6.66 -14.61 -57.27
C PHE A 1216 7.92 -15.48 -57.13
N TYR A 1217 7.99 -16.25 -56.06
CA TYR A 1217 8.93 -17.35 -55.81
C TYR A 1217 8.22 -18.48 -55.04
N ASP A 1218 8.76 -19.70 -55.09
CA ASP A 1218 8.12 -20.95 -54.65
C ASP A 1218 9.10 -21.80 -53.78
N PRO A 1219 8.72 -22.22 -52.55
CA PRO A 1219 9.59 -23.00 -51.66
C PRO A 1219 9.07 -24.42 -51.35
N PHE A 1220 9.83 -25.45 -51.72
CA PHE A 1220 9.58 -26.84 -51.31
C PHE A 1220 10.88 -27.59 -50.97
N SER A 1221 11.31 -27.58 -49.69
CA SER A 1221 12.35 -28.51 -49.20
C SER A 1221 12.52 -28.57 -47.67
N LEU A 1222 12.18 -29.74 -47.09
CA LEU A 1222 12.79 -30.33 -45.87
C LEU A 1222 12.44 -29.68 -44.49
N PRO A 1223 12.66 -30.37 -43.34
CA PRO A 1223 11.80 -31.49 -42.91
C PRO A 1223 11.47 -31.50 -41.39
N PHE A 1224 10.94 -32.63 -40.93
CA PHE A 1224 10.48 -32.96 -39.56
C PHE A 1224 9.11 -32.41 -39.15
N GLY A 1225 8.35 -33.27 -38.49
CA GLY A 1225 7.03 -32.98 -37.92
C GLY A 1225 6.67 -34.04 -36.87
N PHE A 1226 5.68 -33.74 -36.04
CA PHE A 1226 5.16 -34.66 -35.02
C PHE A 1226 3.65 -34.90 -35.21
N ALA A 1227 3.18 -36.02 -34.67
CA ALA A 1227 1.85 -36.57 -34.97
C ALA A 1227 0.72 -35.99 -34.10
N ALA A 1228 -0.50 -36.03 -34.62
CA ALA A 1228 -1.71 -35.74 -33.85
C ALA A 1228 -2.01 -36.88 -32.85
N GLY A 1229 -2.42 -36.55 -31.61
CA GLY A 1229 -2.71 -37.60 -30.62
C GLY A 1229 -3.28 -37.23 -29.24
N THR A 1230 -3.33 -35.95 -28.81
CA THR A 1230 -3.65 -35.65 -27.39
C THR A 1230 -4.52 -34.39 -27.16
N VAL A 1231 -5.71 -34.31 -27.78
CA VAL A 1231 -6.71 -33.26 -27.48
C VAL A 1231 -8.04 -33.92 -27.08
N ALA A 1232 -8.08 -34.52 -25.89
CA ALA A 1232 -9.26 -35.22 -25.36
C ALA A 1232 -9.24 -35.39 -23.82
N LYS A 1233 -8.68 -34.42 -23.05
CA LYS A 1233 -8.68 -34.54 -21.57
C LYS A 1233 -8.54 -33.25 -20.72
N TYR A 1234 -8.93 -32.08 -21.24
CA TYR A 1234 -8.98 -30.83 -20.47
C TYR A 1234 -10.26 -30.04 -20.75
N CYS A 1235 -11.38 -30.53 -20.20
CA CYS A 1235 -12.66 -29.82 -20.02
C CYS A 1235 -13.42 -30.54 -18.89
N ASN A 1236 -13.05 -30.28 -17.64
CA ASN A 1236 -13.79 -30.61 -16.42
C ASN A 1236 -13.12 -29.92 -15.21
#